data_AF-A0A928ZW66-F1
#
_entry.id   AF-A0A928ZW66-F1
#
_cell.length_a   1.000
_cell.length_b   1.000
_cell.length_c   1.000
_cell.angle_alpha   90.00
_cell.angle_beta   90.00
_cell.angle_gamma   90.00
#
_symmetry.space_group_name_H-M   'P 1'
#
loop_
_entity.id
_entity.type
_entity.pdbx_description
1 polymer ?
#
loop_
_entity_poly.entity_id
_entity_poly.type
_entity_poly.pdbx_seq_one_letter_code
_entity_poly.pdbx_strand_id
1 'polypeptide(L)'
;MKNQQSCLDEVIFLNALQQAVESIKSDLIPSCPAFLQRTLKGSGQWECVVQLLRQFLSLTTFNRQFSQHLIDFAQNTNHAYAARKVTIFILENQVLHLPVDAVDEFDWLFGVLNLKKAGTRKPLRSFVLKEGFTCQELSEFIPQFRLRLLRLARVHHQIQGAQTTPQGLHNFLHQSQLDCKLTLARYLFSASEVTQWIQQQLLHSQGVHNPLSNISNVTEGEAEMMMSSLPPFESSILRQLCDLSDIYWVDPATNRTIKALVESPVTTVVAVIKPPGSDVEFEIKRTGMGAYPLLDIRYSVNHYMVSPPHRIQGGAMGGMLCHEGHTAALLAQLYRLVHQQEAPISRTAALKNIYQVPTPQGDTEYLHQYFTQPARFGKDYPRMRTEMLRAINAFASEKGIKPLNMSTELGQTAEFLKLINPKQSILVHTTSFRLDKLARYLAPDGDQVYFQQGLKVDYSLEDAQLFADELLDEILGVYLSPTKPCSSYQDYIEAAFAVRENRKQADNQYLEVLQQFGKLWGTLLAFRGHSHGESFVARNVGLKSVWCRGQWRVQLYSMDHDCMHIDQMSKFDPKVVVKSTGQDIDHIFGRVEGNIRIKGSIPYLGDIYRASPQLRQEGWHRFAQATVKAYRKTQAAILQNSDIQDYFHSDFMDHLKDWDHALQVLLQNLENHDKPSAWKVELRQWLQERGYSQQEIKEFISTMKKHVKWLPKLSFLYEL
;
A
#
# COMPACT_ATOMS: atom_id res chain seq x y z
N MET A 1 -47.44 21.27 50.94
CA MET A 1 -46.52 20.25 51.48
C MET A 1 -46.15 19.16 50.47
N LYS A 2 -47.07 18.51 49.74
CA LYS A 2 -46.71 17.48 48.73
C LYS A 2 -45.85 17.97 47.53
N ASN A 3 -45.94 19.26 47.14
CA ASN A 3 -45.14 19.81 46.04
C ASN A 3 -43.70 20.23 46.42
N GLN A 4 -43.37 20.38 47.71
CA GLN A 4 -42.01 20.72 48.14
C GLN A 4 -41.12 19.47 48.30
N GLN A 5 -41.73 18.32 48.61
CA GLN A 5 -41.00 17.05 48.72
C GLN A 5 -40.48 16.58 47.34
N SER A 6 -41.32 16.68 46.30
CA SER A 6 -40.95 16.31 44.91
C SER A 6 -39.76 17.09 44.35
N CYS A 7 -39.66 18.39 44.70
CA CYS A 7 -38.57 19.24 44.23
C CYS A 7 -37.26 18.98 45.01
N LEU A 8 -37.36 18.56 46.28
CA LEU A 8 -36.20 18.18 47.08
C LEU A 8 -35.63 16.83 46.65
N ASP A 9 -36.50 15.87 46.35
CA ASP A 9 -36.10 14.54 45.89
C ASP A 9 -35.44 14.59 44.49
N GLU A 10 -35.89 15.51 43.62
CA GLU A 10 -35.28 15.78 42.32
C GLU A 10 -33.91 16.46 42.45
N VAL A 11 -33.74 17.41 43.37
CA VAL A 11 -32.44 18.06 43.64
C VAL A 11 -31.45 17.11 44.31
N ILE A 12 -31.91 16.25 45.22
CA ILE A 12 -31.06 15.21 45.84
C ILE A 12 -30.67 14.15 44.80
N PHE A 13 -31.59 13.74 43.92
CA PHE A 13 -31.29 12.83 42.82
C PHE A 13 -30.30 13.45 41.82
N LEU A 14 -30.47 14.72 41.43
CA LEU A 14 -29.55 15.42 40.55
C LEU A 14 -28.17 15.63 41.19
N ASN A 15 -28.09 15.93 42.49
CA ASN A 15 -26.82 16.04 43.21
C ASN A 15 -26.13 14.69 43.40
N ALA A 16 -26.88 13.62 43.65
CA ALA A 16 -26.36 12.26 43.73
C ALA A 16 -25.91 11.75 42.36
N LEU A 17 -26.64 12.07 41.29
CA LEU A 17 -26.23 11.81 39.91
C LEU A 17 -24.97 12.62 39.57
N GLN A 18 -24.91 13.89 39.96
CA GLN A 18 -23.74 14.74 39.74
C GLN A 18 -22.52 14.24 40.53
N GLN A 19 -22.68 13.80 41.78
CA GLN A 19 -21.61 13.18 42.59
C GLN A 19 -21.20 11.79 42.07
N ALA A 20 -22.13 10.94 41.64
CA ALA A 20 -21.82 9.65 41.04
C ALA A 20 -21.09 9.82 39.70
N VAL A 21 -21.50 10.82 38.91
CA VAL A 21 -20.82 11.20 37.67
C VAL A 21 -19.46 11.83 38.02
N GLU A 22 -19.31 12.65 39.07
CA GLU A 22 -17.99 13.12 39.59
C GLU A 22 -17.07 12.00 40.09
N SER A 23 -17.61 10.94 40.68
CA SER A 23 -16.86 9.78 41.16
C SER A 23 -16.39 8.88 40.01
N ILE A 24 -17.26 8.58 39.04
CA ILE A 24 -16.90 7.87 37.81
C ILE A 24 -15.90 8.70 36.96
N LYS A 25 -15.96 10.05 37.07
CA LYS A 25 -15.06 11.03 36.44
C LYS A 25 -13.62 11.03 36.97
N SER A 26 -13.35 10.55 38.18
CA SER A 26 -12.00 10.49 38.78
C SER A 26 -11.15 9.36 38.19
N ASP A 27 -11.77 8.21 37.93
CA ASP A 27 -11.04 6.95 37.71
C ASP A 27 -10.85 6.60 36.22
N LEU A 28 -11.67 7.16 35.32
CA LEU A 28 -11.58 6.95 33.87
C LEU A 28 -10.53 7.84 33.18
N ILE A 29 -10.26 9.03 33.73
CA ILE A 29 -9.29 9.98 33.16
C ILE A 29 -7.84 9.45 33.25
N PRO A 30 -7.42 8.77 34.33
CA PRO A 30 -6.14 8.05 34.37
C PRO A 30 -5.97 7.00 33.27
N SER A 31 -7.05 6.46 32.71
CA SER A 31 -7.03 5.42 31.67
C SER A 31 -6.69 5.95 30.27
N CYS A 32 -6.63 7.26 30.08
CA CYS A 32 -6.19 7.87 28.82
C CYS A 32 -4.74 7.48 28.51
N PRO A 33 -4.41 7.06 27.27
CA PRO A 33 -3.06 6.68 26.89
C PRO A 33 -2.04 7.77 27.24
N ALA A 34 -0.93 7.39 27.89
CA ALA A 34 0.04 8.34 28.44
C ALA A 34 0.61 9.30 27.39
N PHE A 35 0.80 8.83 26.14
CA PHE A 35 1.26 9.67 25.04
C PHE A 35 0.22 10.76 24.69
N LEU A 36 -1.07 10.41 24.66
CA LEU A 36 -2.14 11.37 24.36
C LEU A 36 -2.25 12.41 25.48
N GLN A 37 -2.14 11.99 26.74
CA GLN A 37 -2.08 12.92 27.86
C GLN A 37 -0.90 13.89 27.72
N ARG A 38 0.29 13.38 27.38
CA ARG A 38 1.50 14.18 27.20
C ARG A 38 1.34 15.20 26.08
N THR A 39 0.85 14.76 24.92
CA THR A 39 0.62 15.62 23.76
C THR A 39 -0.42 16.70 24.06
N LEU A 40 -1.55 16.32 24.65
CA LEU A 40 -2.63 17.27 24.96
C LEU A 40 -2.26 18.25 26.08
N LYS A 41 -1.56 17.79 27.13
CA LYS A 41 -1.03 18.66 28.19
C LYS A 41 -0.02 19.65 27.64
N GLY A 42 0.90 19.20 26.78
CA GLY A 42 1.88 20.07 26.12
C GLY A 42 1.23 21.16 25.25
N SER A 43 0.06 20.88 24.68
CA SER A 43 -0.72 21.86 23.90
C SER A 43 -1.69 22.72 24.71
N GLY A 44 -1.84 22.48 26.01
CA GLY A 44 -2.85 23.14 26.86
C GLY A 44 -4.31 22.76 26.57
N GLN A 45 -4.56 21.77 25.71
CA GLN A 45 -5.92 21.36 25.29
C GLN A 45 -6.48 20.16 26.08
N TRP A 46 -5.74 19.66 27.07
CA TRP A 46 -6.14 18.50 27.88
C TRP A 46 -7.51 18.66 28.52
N GLU A 47 -7.74 19.77 29.23
CA GLU A 47 -9.01 19.99 29.93
C GLU A 47 -10.20 20.08 28.99
N CYS A 48 -10.02 20.66 27.80
CA CYS A 48 -11.07 20.75 26.81
C CYS A 48 -11.44 19.35 26.28
N VAL A 49 -10.46 18.52 25.93
CA VAL A 49 -10.72 17.13 25.50
C VAL A 49 -11.37 16.31 26.61
N VAL A 50 -10.94 16.48 27.86
CA VAL A 50 -11.57 15.83 29.01
C VAL A 50 -13.04 16.26 29.16
N GLN A 51 -13.36 17.55 28.97
CA GLN A 51 -14.75 18.03 28.99
C GLN A 51 -15.58 17.42 27.85
N LEU A 52 -15.04 17.35 26.63
CA LEU A 52 -15.69 16.67 25.50
C LEU A 52 -15.97 15.20 25.80
N LEU A 53 -15.00 14.48 26.36
CA LEU A 53 -15.18 13.07 26.75
C LEU A 53 -16.22 12.91 27.85
N ARG A 54 -16.24 13.80 28.85
CA ARG A 54 -17.26 13.79 29.91
C ARG A 54 -18.66 13.97 29.37
N GLN A 55 -18.85 14.93 28.45
CA GLN A 55 -20.13 15.15 27.81
C GLN A 55 -20.50 13.99 26.88
N PHE A 56 -19.53 13.44 26.14
CA PHE A 56 -19.75 12.29 25.28
C PHE A 56 -20.22 11.06 26.07
N LEU A 57 -19.54 10.73 27.16
CA LEU A 57 -19.86 9.57 27.99
C LEU A 57 -21.17 9.75 28.78
N SER A 58 -21.72 10.96 28.89
CA SER A 58 -23.06 11.14 29.48
C SER A 58 -24.20 10.91 28.46
N LEU A 59 -23.89 10.79 27.17
CA LEU A 59 -24.86 10.58 26.11
C LEU A 59 -24.94 9.09 25.72
N THR A 60 -26.16 8.59 25.58
CA THR A 60 -26.44 7.21 25.09
C THR A 60 -27.20 7.20 23.75
N THR A 61 -27.59 8.38 23.28
CA THR A 61 -28.28 8.60 22.01
C THR A 61 -27.59 9.72 21.24
N PHE A 62 -27.88 9.81 19.94
CA PHE A 62 -27.43 10.94 19.14
C PHE A 62 -27.91 12.27 19.72
N ASN A 63 -27.00 13.25 19.80
CA ASN A 63 -27.32 14.62 20.17
C ASN A 63 -26.83 15.59 19.09
N ARG A 64 -27.78 16.28 18.41
CA ARG A 64 -27.47 17.21 17.32
C ARG A 64 -26.60 18.39 17.76
N GLN A 65 -26.92 19.02 18.89
CA GLN A 65 -26.19 20.20 19.38
C GLN A 65 -24.74 19.84 19.74
N PHE A 66 -24.54 18.71 20.42
CA PHE A 66 -23.20 18.22 20.71
C PHE A 66 -22.46 17.84 19.43
N SER A 67 -23.11 17.17 18.48
CA SER A 67 -22.52 16.85 17.18
C SER A 67 -22.09 18.09 16.39
N GLN A 68 -22.88 19.17 16.42
CA GLN A 68 -22.49 20.46 15.84
C GLN A 68 -21.23 21.01 16.55
N HIS A 69 -21.21 20.99 17.87
CA HIS A 69 -20.04 21.44 18.64
C HIS A 69 -18.77 20.64 18.29
N LEU A 70 -18.89 19.32 18.12
CA LEU A 70 -17.78 18.46 17.69
C LEU A 70 -17.30 18.81 16.28
N ILE A 71 -18.21 19.12 15.36
CA ILE A 71 -17.86 19.55 14.00
C ILE A 71 -17.09 20.87 14.04
N ASP A 72 -17.62 21.87 14.76
CA ASP A 72 -17.00 23.19 14.89
C ASP A 72 -15.59 23.09 15.52
N PHE A 73 -15.46 22.25 16.56
CA PHE A 73 -14.17 21.99 17.21
C PHE A 73 -13.19 21.29 16.25
N ALA A 74 -13.65 20.27 15.51
CA ALA A 74 -12.81 19.54 14.56
C ALA A 74 -12.38 20.38 13.35
N GLN A 75 -13.17 21.39 12.95
CA GLN A 75 -12.82 22.30 11.84
C GLN A 75 -11.90 23.45 12.27
N ASN A 76 -11.89 23.82 13.55
CA ASN A 76 -11.08 24.92 14.03
C ASN A 76 -9.59 24.54 14.14
N THR A 77 -8.78 25.08 13.22
CA THR A 77 -7.34 24.82 13.10
C THR A 77 -6.50 25.33 14.28
N ASN A 78 -7.09 26.14 15.19
CA ASN A 78 -6.42 26.57 16.41
C ASN A 78 -6.33 25.48 17.47
N HIS A 79 -7.16 24.42 17.38
CA HIS A 79 -7.06 23.28 18.28
C HIS A 79 -5.95 22.33 17.84
N ALA A 80 -5.29 21.72 18.82
CA ALA A 80 -4.24 20.74 18.58
C ALA A 80 -4.76 19.57 17.72
N TYR A 81 -3.93 19.12 16.77
CA TYR A 81 -4.29 18.04 15.85
C TYR A 81 -4.83 16.80 16.57
N ALA A 82 -4.13 16.33 17.61
CA ALA A 82 -4.55 15.18 18.41
C ALA A 82 -5.93 15.35 19.08
N ALA A 83 -6.29 16.56 19.51
CA ALA A 83 -7.60 16.85 20.10
C ALA A 83 -8.72 16.77 19.05
N ARG A 84 -8.46 17.30 17.86
CA ARG A 84 -9.40 17.25 16.72
C ARG A 84 -9.66 15.79 16.30
N LYS A 85 -8.64 14.93 16.30
CA LYS A 85 -8.80 13.49 16.01
C LYS A 85 -9.73 12.77 16.98
N VAL A 86 -9.55 12.98 18.29
CA VAL A 86 -10.44 12.43 19.32
C VAL A 86 -11.88 12.91 19.07
N THR A 87 -12.04 14.20 18.81
CA THR A 87 -13.34 14.84 18.54
C THR A 87 -14.05 14.22 17.33
N ILE A 88 -13.31 13.99 16.23
CA ILE A 88 -13.84 13.34 15.03
C ILE A 88 -14.32 11.92 15.36
N PHE A 89 -13.54 11.16 16.14
CA PHE A 89 -13.92 9.79 16.48
C PHE A 89 -15.14 9.73 17.41
N ILE A 90 -15.28 10.71 18.33
CA ILE A 90 -16.51 10.92 19.11
C ILE A 90 -17.70 11.19 18.19
N LEU A 91 -17.53 12.05 17.18
CA LEU A 91 -18.59 12.37 16.22
C LEU A 91 -19.01 11.13 15.42
N GLU A 92 -18.07 10.29 14.98
CA GLU A 92 -18.38 9.02 14.31
C GLU A 92 -19.27 8.13 15.19
N ASN A 93 -18.95 8.02 16.48
CA ASN A 93 -19.77 7.26 17.42
C ASN A 93 -21.17 7.86 17.60
N GLN A 94 -21.29 9.19 17.73
CA GLN A 94 -22.58 9.88 17.78
C GLN A 94 -23.45 9.59 16.54
N VAL A 95 -22.84 9.66 15.36
CA VAL A 95 -23.53 9.36 14.09
C VAL A 95 -24.01 7.91 14.01
N LEU A 96 -23.28 6.95 14.60
CA LEU A 96 -23.71 5.56 14.68
C LEU A 96 -24.95 5.34 15.55
N HIS A 97 -25.29 6.26 16.46
CA HIS A 97 -26.55 6.22 17.22
C HIS A 97 -27.79 6.64 16.43
N LEU A 98 -27.65 7.29 15.27
CA LEU A 98 -28.79 7.61 14.40
C LEU A 98 -29.39 6.31 13.82
N PRO A 99 -30.71 6.11 13.75
CA PRO A 99 -31.26 5.00 12.99
C PRO A 99 -31.18 5.30 11.48
N VAL A 100 -31.17 4.27 10.62
CA VAL A 100 -31.02 4.41 9.15
C VAL A 100 -32.14 5.24 8.50
N ASP A 101 -33.29 5.35 9.16
CA ASP A 101 -34.48 6.07 8.73
C ASP A 101 -34.57 7.50 9.29
N ALA A 102 -33.59 7.95 10.10
CA ALA A 102 -33.47 9.35 10.54
C ALA A 102 -32.95 10.25 9.41
N VAL A 103 -33.68 10.28 8.29
CA VAL A 103 -33.30 10.96 7.05
C VAL A 103 -33.06 12.45 7.28
N ASP A 104 -33.84 13.12 8.12
CA ASP A 104 -33.69 14.55 8.41
C ASP A 104 -32.39 14.86 9.19
N GLU A 105 -31.95 13.95 10.05
CA GLU A 105 -30.67 14.10 10.78
C GLU A 105 -29.47 13.87 9.86
N PHE A 106 -29.57 12.87 8.97
CA PHE A 106 -28.55 12.67 7.94
C PHE A 106 -28.52 13.80 6.90
N ASP A 107 -29.68 14.37 6.54
CA ASP A 107 -29.77 15.53 5.65
C ASP A 107 -29.00 16.73 6.22
N TRP A 108 -29.24 17.03 7.50
CA TRP A 108 -28.50 18.05 8.24
C TRP A 108 -26.99 17.74 8.26
N LEU A 109 -26.62 16.55 8.72
CA LEU A 109 -25.21 16.15 8.87
C LEU A 109 -24.45 16.25 7.54
N PHE A 110 -25.02 15.71 6.46
CA PHE A 110 -24.39 15.75 5.14
C PHE A 110 -24.38 17.16 4.53
N GLY A 111 -25.32 18.03 4.91
CA GLY A 111 -25.26 19.45 4.62
C GLY A 111 -24.06 20.13 5.29
N VAL A 112 -23.85 19.88 6.59
CA VAL A 112 -22.76 20.47 7.37
C VAL A 112 -21.39 19.92 6.95
N LEU A 113 -21.29 18.62 6.66
CA LEU A 113 -20.08 17.98 6.11
C LEU A 113 -19.84 18.31 4.63
N ASN A 114 -20.66 19.18 4.04
CA ASN A 114 -20.56 19.60 2.65
C ASN A 114 -20.64 18.45 1.62
N LEU A 115 -21.23 17.32 2.00
CA LEU A 115 -21.52 16.18 1.12
C LEU A 115 -22.70 16.47 0.20
N LYS A 116 -23.55 17.44 0.56
CA LYS A 116 -24.62 17.98 -0.26
C LYS A 116 -24.84 19.47 0.02
N LYS A 117 -25.70 20.11 -0.78
CA LYS A 117 -26.13 21.48 -0.48
C LYS A 117 -27.10 21.44 0.71
N ALA A 118 -26.72 22.11 1.81
CA ALA A 118 -27.50 22.19 3.04
C ALA A 118 -28.94 22.69 2.78
N GLY A 119 -29.92 22.09 3.48
CA GLY A 119 -31.33 22.49 3.41
C GLY A 119 -32.02 22.21 2.08
N THR A 120 -31.47 21.32 1.24
CA THR A 120 -32.07 20.98 -0.07
C THR A 120 -32.29 19.48 -0.20
N ARG A 121 -33.36 19.06 -0.88
CA ARG A 121 -33.60 17.66 -1.26
C ARG A 121 -32.68 17.17 -2.39
N LYS A 122 -31.61 17.90 -2.71
CA LYS A 122 -30.68 17.50 -3.76
C LYS A 122 -29.92 16.22 -3.34
N PRO A 123 -29.55 15.37 -4.32
CA PRO A 123 -28.65 14.24 -4.08
C PRO A 123 -27.31 14.67 -3.49
N LEU A 124 -26.57 13.70 -2.96
CA LEU A 124 -25.19 13.86 -2.54
C LEU A 124 -24.32 14.29 -3.75
N ARG A 125 -23.23 15.01 -3.48
CA ARG A 125 -22.28 15.43 -4.52
C ARG A 125 -21.68 14.21 -5.20
N SER A 126 -21.48 14.28 -6.51
CA SER A 126 -21.05 13.14 -7.33
C SER A 126 -19.69 12.55 -6.96
N PHE A 127 -18.83 13.29 -6.26
CA PHE A 127 -17.53 12.78 -5.84
C PHE A 127 -17.62 11.59 -4.88
N VAL A 128 -18.74 11.39 -4.17
CA VAL A 128 -18.90 10.23 -3.28
C VAL A 128 -18.81 8.91 -4.05
N LEU A 129 -19.11 8.90 -5.35
CA LEU A 129 -18.93 7.72 -6.19
C LEU A 129 -17.44 7.35 -6.36
N LYS A 130 -16.55 8.36 -6.43
CA LYS A 130 -15.09 8.14 -6.46
C LYS A 130 -14.56 7.61 -5.13
N GLU A 131 -15.27 7.89 -4.05
CA GLU A 131 -14.96 7.34 -2.74
C GLU A 131 -15.41 5.89 -2.54
N GLY A 132 -16.07 5.29 -3.54
CA GLY A 132 -16.49 3.88 -3.52
C GLY A 132 -17.96 3.64 -3.16
N PHE A 133 -18.76 4.69 -2.90
CA PHE A 133 -20.21 4.56 -2.76
C PHE A 133 -20.89 4.24 -4.10
N THR A 134 -22.05 3.58 -4.08
CA THR A 134 -22.74 3.18 -5.33
C THR A 134 -23.86 4.13 -5.76
N CYS A 135 -24.29 5.05 -4.90
CA CYS A 135 -25.44 5.92 -5.15
C CYS A 135 -25.21 7.33 -4.59
N GLN A 136 -25.99 8.29 -5.09
CA GLN A 136 -26.06 9.68 -4.59
C GLN A 136 -27.40 9.97 -3.89
N GLU A 137 -28.35 9.03 -3.96
CA GLU A 137 -29.66 9.19 -3.35
C GLU A 137 -29.58 8.99 -1.84
N LEU A 138 -30.17 9.93 -1.09
CA LEU A 138 -29.97 10.02 0.37
C LEU A 138 -30.36 8.72 1.09
N SER A 139 -31.53 8.15 0.77
CA SER A 139 -32.03 6.93 1.41
C SER A 139 -31.17 5.70 1.16
N GLU A 140 -30.52 5.61 -0.01
CA GLU A 140 -29.63 4.48 -0.35
C GLU A 140 -28.20 4.72 0.14
N PHE A 141 -27.79 5.99 0.25
CA PHE A 141 -26.47 6.39 0.71
C PHE A 141 -26.32 6.20 2.23
N ILE A 142 -27.35 6.50 3.02
CA ILE A 142 -27.31 6.42 4.49
C ILE A 142 -26.86 5.03 4.99
N PRO A 143 -27.45 3.89 4.54
CA PRO A 143 -26.97 2.57 4.95
C PRO A 143 -25.51 2.31 4.60
N GLN A 144 -25.07 2.69 3.40
CA GLN A 144 -23.68 2.52 2.98
C GLN A 144 -22.71 3.37 3.81
N PHE A 145 -23.07 4.62 4.08
CA PHE A 145 -22.28 5.51 4.91
C PHE A 145 -22.13 4.96 6.34
N ARG A 146 -23.22 4.45 6.94
CA ARG A 146 -23.16 3.78 8.23
C ARG A 146 -22.30 2.52 8.19
N LEU A 147 -22.46 1.66 7.18
CA LEU A 147 -21.63 0.47 7.01
C LEU A 147 -20.14 0.81 6.89
N ARG A 148 -19.80 1.95 6.27
CA ARG A 148 -18.43 2.43 6.19
C ARG A 148 -17.87 2.75 7.58
N LEU A 149 -18.61 3.50 8.40
CA LEU A 149 -18.25 3.82 9.79
C LEU A 149 -18.17 2.56 10.68
N LEU A 150 -19.07 1.60 10.47
CA LEU A 150 -19.11 0.34 11.21
C LEU A 150 -17.90 -0.58 10.96
N ARG A 151 -16.93 -0.19 10.13
CA ARG A 151 -15.62 -0.88 10.04
C ARG A 151 -15.01 -1.11 11.43
N LEU A 152 -15.17 -0.13 12.32
CA LEU A 152 -14.62 -0.13 13.67
C LEU A 152 -15.68 -0.40 14.73
N ALA A 153 -16.76 -1.11 14.39
CA ALA A 153 -17.86 -1.43 15.31
C ALA A 153 -17.35 -2.05 16.63
N ARG A 154 -16.32 -2.89 16.58
CA ARG A 154 -15.69 -3.50 17.77
C ARG A 154 -15.22 -2.47 18.81
N VAL A 155 -14.79 -1.29 18.37
CA VAL A 155 -14.31 -0.20 19.24
C VAL A 155 -15.48 0.70 19.63
N HIS A 156 -16.35 1.06 18.68
CA HIS A 156 -17.51 1.91 18.99
C HIS A 156 -18.48 1.25 19.99
N HIS A 157 -18.69 -0.07 19.91
CA HIS A 157 -19.57 -0.81 20.83
C HIS A 157 -19.03 -0.90 22.27
N GLN A 158 -17.75 -0.61 22.49
CA GLN A 158 -17.17 -0.55 23.84
C GLN A 158 -17.53 0.75 24.56
N ILE A 159 -18.04 1.75 23.84
CA ILE A 159 -18.55 2.98 24.43
C ILE A 159 -20.03 2.81 24.76
N GLN A 160 -20.33 2.78 26.07
CA GLN A 160 -21.66 2.50 26.62
C GLN A 160 -22.11 3.63 27.56
N GLY A 161 -21.83 4.88 27.17
CA GLY A 161 -22.07 6.06 28.00
C GLY A 161 -21.35 5.92 29.36
N ALA A 162 -22.09 6.12 30.45
CA ALA A 162 -21.54 6.05 31.81
C ALA A 162 -21.05 4.65 32.22
N GLN A 163 -21.44 3.59 31.48
CA GLN A 163 -20.98 2.22 31.71
C GLN A 163 -19.72 1.86 30.90
N THR A 164 -19.14 2.81 30.18
CA THR A 164 -17.89 2.60 29.44
C THR A 164 -16.77 2.21 30.39
N THR A 165 -16.09 1.10 30.10
CA THR A 165 -14.97 0.63 30.93
C THR A 165 -13.69 1.44 30.63
N PRO A 166 -12.74 1.50 31.58
CA PRO A 166 -11.39 2.04 31.34
C PRO A 166 -10.72 1.50 30.08
N GLN A 167 -10.80 0.18 29.87
CA GLN A 167 -10.27 -0.50 28.70
C GLN A 167 -10.97 -0.06 27.41
N GLY A 168 -12.30 0.05 27.45
CA GLY A 168 -13.10 0.50 26.30
C GLY A 168 -12.73 1.91 25.87
N LEU A 169 -12.57 2.81 26.84
CA LEU A 169 -12.11 4.17 26.58
C LEU A 169 -10.66 4.20 26.07
N HIS A 170 -9.76 3.38 26.63
CA HIS A 170 -8.39 3.27 26.17
C HIS A 170 -8.32 2.85 24.69
N ASN A 171 -9.00 1.77 24.32
CA ASN A 171 -9.07 1.27 22.95
C ASN A 171 -9.65 2.32 21.99
N PHE A 172 -10.69 3.04 22.43
CA PHE A 172 -11.29 4.13 21.66
C PHE A 172 -10.32 5.27 21.41
N LEU A 173 -9.59 5.70 22.44
CA LEU A 173 -8.59 6.76 22.32
C LEU A 173 -7.38 6.32 21.50
N HIS A 174 -6.93 5.07 21.61
CA HIS A 174 -5.90 4.51 20.75
C HIS A 174 -6.34 4.55 19.28
N GLN A 175 -7.53 4.03 18.98
CA GLN A 175 -8.10 4.01 17.63
C GLN A 175 -8.26 5.41 17.04
N SER A 176 -8.56 6.41 17.88
CA SER A 176 -8.66 7.82 17.45
C SER A 176 -7.35 8.38 16.88
N GLN A 177 -6.21 7.75 17.14
CA GLN A 177 -4.92 8.23 16.66
C GLN A 177 -4.55 7.73 15.27
N LEU A 178 -5.26 6.74 14.75
CA LEU A 178 -5.01 6.16 13.44
C LEU A 178 -5.72 7.00 12.38
N ASP A 179 -5.01 7.99 11.83
CA ASP A 179 -5.57 9.06 10.99
C ASP A 179 -6.45 8.51 9.85
N CYS A 180 -5.94 7.52 9.11
CA CYS A 180 -6.62 6.89 7.98
C CYS A 180 -7.88 6.10 8.35
N LYS A 181 -8.13 5.87 9.64
CA LYS A 181 -9.30 5.15 10.16
C LYS A 181 -10.44 6.07 10.57
N LEU A 182 -10.18 7.37 10.68
CA LEU A 182 -11.18 8.40 10.99
C LEU A 182 -11.94 8.78 9.71
N THR A 183 -12.91 7.96 9.32
CA THR A 183 -13.73 8.15 8.09
C THR A 183 -14.25 9.58 7.91
N LEU A 184 -14.62 10.29 8.98
CA LEU A 184 -15.12 11.66 8.90
C LEU A 184 -14.01 12.72 8.76
N ALA A 185 -12.76 12.38 9.02
CA ALA A 185 -11.65 13.33 8.98
C ALA A 185 -11.45 13.96 7.59
N ARG A 186 -11.70 13.21 6.50
CA ARG A 186 -11.61 13.74 5.12
C ARG A 186 -12.62 14.85 4.81
N TYR A 187 -13.66 15.03 5.62
CA TYR A 187 -14.67 16.08 5.45
C TYR A 187 -14.49 17.23 6.43
N LEU A 188 -13.69 17.02 7.47
CA LEU A 188 -13.46 17.99 8.55
C LEU A 188 -12.07 18.61 8.48
N PHE A 189 -11.14 17.94 7.79
CA PHE A 189 -9.83 18.49 7.47
C PHE A 189 -9.78 19.00 6.03
N SER A 190 -9.05 20.09 5.83
CA SER A 190 -8.69 20.57 4.50
C SER A 190 -7.49 19.80 3.95
N ALA A 191 -7.40 19.63 2.64
CA ALA A 191 -6.24 19.01 2.03
C ALA A 191 -4.94 19.79 2.32
N SER A 192 -5.01 21.12 2.41
CA SER A 192 -3.84 21.97 2.65
C SER A 192 -3.26 21.80 4.05
N GLU A 193 -4.10 21.74 5.10
CA GLU A 193 -3.59 21.51 6.45
C GLU A 193 -2.98 20.10 6.59
N VAL A 194 -3.57 19.08 5.94
CA VAL A 194 -3.00 17.73 5.95
C VAL A 194 -1.64 17.69 5.26
N THR A 195 -1.51 18.34 4.10
CA THR A 195 -0.21 18.47 3.43
C THR A 195 0.83 19.15 4.33
N GLN A 196 0.45 20.22 5.03
CA GLN A 196 1.35 20.90 5.96
C GLN A 196 1.80 19.97 7.10
N TRP A 197 0.90 19.16 7.68
CA TRP A 197 1.27 18.19 8.71
C TRP A 197 2.14 17.05 8.19
N ILE A 198 1.94 16.62 6.94
CA ILE A 198 2.82 15.65 6.27
C ILE A 198 4.22 16.26 6.15
N GLN A 199 4.31 17.51 5.67
CA GLN A 199 5.58 18.20 5.51
C GLN A 199 6.31 18.37 6.84
N GLN A 200 5.61 18.72 7.92
CA GLN A 200 6.23 18.88 9.25
C GLN A 200 6.87 17.60 9.82
N GLN A 201 6.52 16.41 9.28
CA GLN A 201 7.04 15.12 9.72
C GLN A 201 8.22 14.59 8.88
N LEU A 202 8.58 15.33 7.82
CA LEU A 202 9.63 14.98 6.88
C LEU A 202 10.65 16.11 6.81
N LEU A 203 11.88 15.79 6.44
CA LEU A 203 12.86 16.80 6.03
C LEU A 203 12.64 17.13 4.56
N HIS A 204 13.05 18.34 4.17
CA HIS A 204 12.87 18.84 2.80
C HIS A 204 14.20 19.33 2.25
N SER A 205 14.38 19.17 0.94
CA SER A 205 15.45 19.84 0.19
C SER A 205 14.95 20.21 -1.21
N GLN A 206 15.73 21.00 -1.94
CA GLN A 206 15.35 21.38 -3.30
C GLN A 206 15.62 20.25 -4.30
N GLY A 207 14.64 20.08 -5.19
CA GLY A 207 14.70 19.29 -6.40
C GLY A 207 14.17 20.07 -7.59
N VAL A 208 14.02 19.40 -8.73
CA VAL A 208 13.32 19.96 -9.89
C VAL A 208 12.34 18.91 -10.42
N HIS A 209 11.12 19.34 -10.70
CA HIS A 209 10.13 18.50 -11.34
C HIS A 209 10.68 17.95 -12.66
N ASN A 210 10.57 16.65 -12.87
CA ASN A 210 10.89 16.03 -14.15
C ASN A 210 9.57 15.68 -14.84
N PRO A 211 9.11 16.46 -15.83
CA PRO A 211 7.87 16.21 -16.55
C PRO A 211 7.76 14.74 -16.98
N LEU A 212 6.60 14.13 -16.72
CA LEU A 212 6.37 12.74 -17.08
C LEU A 212 6.31 12.55 -18.61
N SER A 213 5.98 13.60 -19.35
CA SER A 213 6.12 13.67 -20.82
C SER A 213 7.56 13.42 -21.29
N ASN A 214 8.57 13.75 -20.50
CA ASN A 214 9.97 13.40 -20.82
C ASN A 214 10.24 11.88 -20.75
N ILE A 215 9.35 11.12 -20.10
CA ILE A 215 9.39 9.65 -20.09
C ILE A 215 8.57 9.14 -21.27
N SER A 216 7.26 9.44 -21.28
CA SER A 216 6.35 9.15 -22.39
C SER A 216 4.99 9.84 -22.18
N ASN A 217 4.27 10.11 -23.27
CA ASN A 217 2.89 10.64 -23.20
C ASN A 217 1.94 9.68 -22.47
N VAL A 218 2.18 8.36 -22.56
CA VAL A 218 1.41 7.34 -21.82
C VAL A 218 1.57 7.52 -20.31
N THR A 219 2.78 7.83 -19.84
CA THR A 219 3.04 8.05 -18.41
C THR A 219 2.34 9.29 -17.88
N GLU A 220 2.40 10.40 -18.62
CA GLU A 220 1.73 11.65 -18.24
C GLU A 220 0.20 11.49 -18.26
N GLY A 221 -0.35 10.93 -19.35
CA GLY A 221 -1.79 10.68 -19.46
C GLY A 221 -2.31 9.74 -18.38
N GLU A 222 -1.55 8.71 -18.00
CA GLU A 222 -1.92 7.85 -16.88
C GLU A 222 -1.92 8.60 -15.55
N ALA A 223 -0.90 9.42 -15.29
CA ALA A 223 -0.82 10.19 -14.06
C ALA A 223 -2.01 11.18 -13.95
N GLU A 224 -2.34 11.89 -15.03
CA GLU A 224 -3.49 12.80 -15.07
C GLU A 224 -4.82 12.06 -14.87
N MET A 225 -5.02 10.95 -15.57
CA MET A 225 -6.22 10.13 -15.45
C MET A 225 -6.36 9.60 -14.02
N MET A 226 -5.27 9.05 -13.45
CA MET A 226 -5.23 8.58 -12.08
C MET A 226 -5.59 9.72 -11.10
N MET A 227 -4.97 10.89 -11.22
CA MET A 227 -5.25 12.05 -10.36
C MET A 227 -6.72 12.48 -10.46
N SER A 228 -7.30 12.38 -11.65
CA SER A 228 -8.70 12.70 -11.90
C SER A 228 -9.65 11.65 -11.31
N SER A 229 -9.21 10.38 -11.20
CA SER A 229 -10.00 9.27 -10.67
C SER A 229 -10.07 9.25 -9.14
N LEU A 230 -9.05 9.80 -8.47
CA LEU A 230 -9.02 9.91 -7.01
C LEU A 230 -10.16 10.79 -6.47
N PRO A 231 -10.63 10.55 -5.23
CA PRO A 231 -11.54 11.48 -4.61
C PRO A 231 -10.87 12.85 -4.39
N PRO A 232 -11.67 13.95 -4.33
CA PRO A 232 -11.12 15.30 -4.35
C PRO A 232 -10.11 15.59 -3.24
N PHE A 233 -10.37 15.09 -2.03
CA PHE A 233 -9.50 15.28 -0.87
C PHE A 233 -8.10 14.70 -1.11
N GLU A 234 -8.04 13.42 -1.50
CA GLU A 234 -6.80 12.71 -1.83
C GLU A 234 -6.08 13.36 -3.00
N SER A 235 -6.82 13.67 -4.07
CA SER A 235 -6.24 14.30 -5.27
C SER A 235 -5.63 15.67 -4.96
N SER A 236 -6.21 16.41 -4.00
CA SER A 236 -5.72 17.73 -3.61
C SER A 236 -4.47 17.64 -2.73
N ILE A 237 -4.41 16.68 -1.81
CA ILE A 237 -3.19 16.41 -1.03
C ILE A 237 -2.07 16.00 -1.99
N LEU A 238 -2.35 15.04 -2.87
CA LEU A 238 -1.37 14.51 -3.78
C LEU A 238 -0.84 15.57 -4.76
N ARG A 239 -1.70 16.40 -5.35
CA ARG A 239 -1.26 17.53 -6.20
C ARG A 239 -0.30 18.45 -5.44
N GLN A 240 -0.63 18.84 -4.22
CA GLN A 240 0.26 19.71 -3.44
C GLN A 240 1.62 19.04 -3.17
N LEU A 241 1.66 17.74 -2.86
CA LEU A 241 2.92 17.00 -2.71
C LEU A 241 3.71 16.90 -4.04
N CYS A 242 3.02 16.84 -5.17
CA CYS A 242 3.62 16.73 -6.50
C CYS A 242 4.12 18.09 -7.06
N ASP A 243 3.38 19.17 -6.82
CA ASP A 243 3.61 20.50 -7.39
C ASP A 243 4.84 21.20 -6.79
N LEU A 244 5.17 20.86 -5.55
CA LEU A 244 6.33 21.43 -4.87
C LEU A 244 7.64 20.95 -5.51
N SER A 245 8.61 21.84 -5.65
CA SER A 245 9.99 21.47 -6.00
C SER A 245 10.72 20.75 -4.86
N ASP A 246 10.01 20.37 -3.80
CA ASP A 246 10.55 19.69 -2.63
C ASP A 246 10.86 18.22 -2.93
N ILE A 247 12.03 17.79 -2.44
CA ILE A 247 12.39 16.39 -2.22
C ILE A 247 12.17 16.09 -0.74
N TYR A 248 11.47 15.00 -0.46
CA TYR A 248 11.13 14.60 0.89
C TYR A 248 12.08 13.53 1.42
N TRP A 249 12.50 13.67 2.67
CA TRP A 249 13.41 12.74 3.33
C TRP A 249 12.85 12.32 4.69
N VAL A 250 13.11 11.07 5.06
CA VAL A 250 12.78 10.61 6.41
C VAL A 250 13.79 11.17 7.40
N ASP A 251 13.27 11.71 8.50
CA ASP A 251 14.05 12.06 9.68
C ASP A 251 14.15 10.84 10.60
N PRO A 252 15.20 10.71 11.44
CA PRO A 252 15.21 9.70 12.50
C PRO A 252 13.96 9.73 13.42
N ALA A 253 13.31 10.88 13.56
CA ALA A 253 12.06 11.07 14.29
C ALA A 253 10.78 10.81 13.46
N THR A 254 10.88 10.59 12.14
CA THR A 254 9.71 10.21 11.32
C THR A 254 9.11 8.93 11.88
N ASN A 255 7.79 8.94 12.09
CA ASN A 255 7.09 7.85 12.76
C ASN A 255 7.26 6.52 12.01
N ARG A 256 7.51 5.45 12.76
CA ARG A 256 7.66 4.08 12.23
C ARG A 256 6.47 3.19 12.58
N THR A 257 5.52 3.72 13.34
CA THR A 257 4.30 3.03 13.72
C THR A 257 3.43 2.83 12.49
N ILE A 258 2.90 1.62 12.33
CA ILE A 258 1.92 1.31 11.29
C ILE A 258 0.73 2.28 11.40
N LYS A 259 0.14 2.62 10.25
CA LYS A 259 -1.03 3.52 10.15
C LYS A 259 -0.80 4.97 10.61
N ALA A 260 0.42 5.37 10.96
CA ALA A 260 0.76 6.78 11.11
C ALA A 260 0.46 7.55 9.80
N LEU A 261 0.07 8.83 9.93
CA LEU A 261 -0.12 9.74 8.79
C LEU A 261 1.08 9.72 7.83
N VAL A 262 2.30 9.79 8.38
CA VAL A 262 3.55 9.54 7.68
C VAL A 262 4.27 8.39 8.38
N GLU A 263 4.45 7.29 7.67
CA GLU A 263 5.17 6.11 8.14
C GLU A 263 6.49 5.98 7.37
N SER A 264 7.58 5.71 8.06
CA SER A 264 8.81 5.18 7.47
C SER A 264 8.90 3.68 7.78
N PRO A 265 8.36 2.78 6.93
CA PRO A 265 8.28 1.36 7.27
C PRO A 265 9.67 0.80 7.57
N VAL A 266 9.77 0.01 8.64
CA VAL A 266 11.05 -0.54 9.11
C VAL A 266 11.73 -1.31 7.97
N THR A 267 13.05 -1.12 7.80
CA THR A 267 13.88 -1.73 6.74
C THR A 267 13.62 -1.25 5.31
N THR A 268 12.79 -0.23 5.11
CA THR A 268 12.55 0.36 3.79
C THR A 268 13.21 1.73 3.66
N VAL A 269 13.32 2.23 2.42
CA VAL A 269 13.81 3.58 2.10
C VAL A 269 12.68 4.40 1.46
N VAL A 270 11.47 4.25 2.00
CA VAL A 270 10.26 4.93 1.51
C VAL A 270 9.57 5.65 2.66
N ALA A 271 8.79 6.67 2.35
CA ALA A 271 7.80 7.23 3.26
C ALA A 271 6.41 6.92 2.72
N VAL A 272 5.54 6.35 3.55
CA VAL A 272 4.15 6.04 3.20
C VAL A 272 3.24 7.07 3.86
N ILE A 273 2.43 7.73 3.05
CA ILE A 273 1.46 8.73 3.49
C ILE A 273 0.06 8.11 3.47
N LYS A 274 -0.67 8.26 4.57
CA LYS A 274 -2.03 7.73 4.74
C LYS A 274 -2.99 8.85 5.11
N PRO A 275 -3.62 9.51 4.12
CA PRO A 275 -4.50 10.64 4.37
C PRO A 275 -5.62 10.31 5.38
N PRO A 276 -6.01 11.27 6.24
CA PRO A 276 -7.05 11.04 7.24
C PRO A 276 -8.38 10.58 6.62
N GLY A 277 -8.98 9.54 7.19
CA GLY A 277 -10.23 8.94 6.68
C GLY A 277 -10.15 8.28 5.31
N SER A 278 -8.93 8.09 4.78
CA SER A 278 -8.69 7.51 3.46
C SER A 278 -8.18 6.09 3.50
N ASP A 279 -8.67 5.29 2.58
CA ASP A 279 -8.18 3.97 2.24
C ASP A 279 -7.13 3.99 1.11
N VAL A 280 -6.89 5.16 0.49
CA VAL A 280 -5.80 5.39 -0.45
C VAL A 280 -4.50 5.64 0.31
N GLU A 281 -3.40 5.03 -0.13
CA GLU A 281 -2.06 5.36 0.36
C GLU A 281 -1.21 5.92 -0.78
N PHE A 282 -0.29 6.81 -0.41
CA PHE A 282 0.78 7.29 -1.28
C PHE A 282 2.12 6.78 -0.76
N GLU A 283 3.05 6.48 -1.67
CA GLU A 283 4.42 6.09 -1.31
C GLU A 283 5.40 7.06 -1.98
N ILE A 284 6.24 7.72 -1.18
CA ILE A 284 7.40 8.47 -1.67
C ILE A 284 8.57 7.50 -1.66
N LYS A 285 9.05 7.13 -2.85
CA LYS A 285 10.18 6.22 -2.99
C LYS A 285 11.50 6.95 -2.81
N ARG A 286 12.41 6.33 -2.06
CA ARG A 286 13.82 6.74 -1.90
C ARG A 286 13.96 8.03 -1.08
N THR A 287 13.59 7.92 0.19
CA THR A 287 13.56 9.01 1.17
C THR A 287 14.79 9.02 2.10
N GLY A 288 15.86 8.28 1.76
CA GLY A 288 17.08 8.16 2.56
C GLY A 288 17.10 6.96 3.52
N MET A 289 18.22 6.74 4.21
CA MET A 289 18.46 5.57 5.08
C MET A 289 17.83 5.63 6.49
N GLY A 290 17.04 6.66 6.82
CA GLY A 290 16.45 6.83 8.16
C GLY A 290 17.45 7.17 9.29
N ALA A 291 18.72 7.37 8.93
CA ALA A 291 19.80 7.88 9.76
C ALA A 291 20.85 8.54 8.85
N TYR A 292 21.72 9.39 9.41
CA TYR A 292 22.80 10.01 8.66
C TYR A 292 24.00 9.06 8.45
N PRO A 293 24.67 9.11 7.28
CA PRO A 293 24.32 9.91 6.10
C PRO A 293 23.02 9.40 5.44
N LEU A 294 22.15 10.30 4.95
CA LEU A 294 20.90 9.91 4.28
C LEU A 294 21.13 9.14 2.97
N LEU A 295 22.22 9.42 2.26
CA LEU A 295 22.64 8.71 1.06
C LEU A 295 24.05 8.13 1.23
N ASP A 296 24.27 6.94 0.68
CA ASP A 296 25.58 6.28 0.67
C ASP A 296 25.81 5.55 -0.65
N ILE A 297 27.05 5.16 -0.93
CA ILE A 297 27.42 4.43 -2.14
C ILE A 297 27.92 3.03 -1.78
N ARG A 298 27.31 2.05 -2.44
CA ARG A 298 27.56 0.62 -2.22
C ARG A 298 27.64 -0.09 -3.57
N TYR A 299 28.82 -0.54 -3.95
CA TYR A 299 28.99 -1.44 -5.08
C TYR A 299 28.93 -2.91 -4.65
N SER A 300 29.34 -3.24 -3.42
CA SER A 300 29.25 -4.60 -2.89
C SER A 300 28.82 -4.66 -1.43
N VAL A 301 28.06 -5.69 -1.07
CA VAL A 301 27.66 -6.03 0.30
C VAL A 301 27.91 -7.52 0.52
N ASN A 302 28.65 -7.88 1.58
CA ASN A 302 29.01 -9.27 1.88
C ASN A 302 29.58 -10.03 0.67
N HIS A 303 30.46 -9.38 -0.10
CA HIS A 303 31.05 -9.88 -1.35
C HIS A 303 30.11 -10.04 -2.55
N TYR A 304 28.82 -9.76 -2.40
CA TYR A 304 27.87 -9.74 -3.51
C TYR A 304 27.84 -8.35 -4.16
N MET A 305 27.83 -8.32 -5.49
CA MET A 305 27.65 -7.08 -6.23
C MET A 305 26.22 -6.55 -6.04
N VAL A 306 26.11 -5.29 -5.65
CA VAL A 306 24.83 -4.59 -5.56
C VAL A 306 24.35 -4.30 -6.97
N SER A 307 23.07 -4.61 -7.23
CA SER A 307 22.46 -4.32 -8.53
C SER A 307 22.56 -2.83 -8.86
N PRO A 308 22.72 -2.45 -10.14
CA PRO A 308 22.91 -1.06 -10.54
C PRO A 308 21.93 -0.04 -9.90
N PRO A 309 20.62 -0.32 -9.77
CA PRO A 309 19.65 0.61 -9.17
C PRO A 309 19.92 0.94 -7.70
N HIS A 310 20.55 0.03 -6.96
CA HIS A 310 20.76 0.13 -5.52
C HIS A 310 22.17 0.60 -5.15
N ARG A 311 23.00 0.95 -6.14
CA ARG A 311 24.37 1.44 -5.87
C ARG A 311 24.42 2.78 -5.16
N ILE A 312 23.32 3.53 -5.19
CA ILE A 312 23.06 4.69 -4.32
C ILE A 312 22.09 4.27 -3.21
N GLN A 313 22.64 3.85 -2.07
CA GLN A 313 21.86 3.42 -0.92
C GLN A 313 21.10 4.62 -0.34
N GLY A 314 19.81 4.43 -0.02
CA GLY A 314 18.90 5.52 0.38
C GLY A 314 18.28 6.29 -0.80
N GLY A 315 18.85 6.18 -1.99
CA GLY A 315 18.38 6.80 -3.24
C GLY A 315 17.90 5.78 -4.29
N ALA A 316 17.66 6.24 -5.52
CA ALA A 316 17.58 5.38 -6.70
C ALA A 316 18.23 6.01 -7.92
N MET A 317 18.62 5.15 -8.84
CA MET A 317 18.94 5.52 -10.21
C MET A 317 17.70 6.03 -10.95
N GLY A 318 17.75 7.26 -11.48
CA GLY A 318 16.58 7.91 -12.09
C GLY A 318 16.05 7.20 -13.32
N GLY A 319 16.92 6.54 -14.10
CA GLY A 319 16.50 5.74 -15.26
C GLY A 319 15.54 4.60 -14.88
N MET A 320 15.74 3.99 -13.72
CA MET A 320 14.87 2.91 -13.23
C MET A 320 13.50 3.42 -12.80
N LEU A 321 13.43 4.58 -12.14
CA LEU A 321 12.15 5.19 -11.79
C LEU A 321 11.38 5.69 -13.03
N CYS A 322 12.09 6.11 -14.08
CA CYS A 322 11.46 6.42 -15.37
C CYS A 322 10.87 5.17 -16.01
N HIS A 323 11.64 4.08 -16.05
CA HIS A 323 11.21 2.78 -16.56
C HIS A 323 10.02 2.23 -15.79
N GLU A 324 10.06 2.29 -14.46
CA GLU A 324 8.96 1.91 -13.58
C GLU A 324 7.69 2.71 -13.92
N GLY A 325 7.79 4.04 -13.98
CA GLY A 325 6.65 4.91 -14.31
C GLY A 325 6.06 4.61 -15.68
N HIS A 326 6.90 4.36 -16.68
CA HIS A 326 6.46 3.98 -18.02
C HIS A 326 5.73 2.65 -18.06
N THR A 327 6.35 1.59 -17.52
CA THR A 327 5.80 0.24 -17.62
C THR A 327 4.56 0.05 -16.75
N ALA A 328 4.50 0.69 -15.57
CA ALA A 328 3.29 0.72 -14.75
C ALA A 328 2.13 1.44 -15.47
N ALA A 329 2.41 2.58 -16.13
CA ALA A 329 1.39 3.31 -16.89
C ALA A 329 0.85 2.50 -18.07
N LEU A 330 1.76 1.89 -18.84
CA LEU A 330 1.40 1.02 -19.95
C LEU A 330 0.55 -0.18 -19.48
N LEU A 331 0.97 -0.86 -18.42
CA LEU A 331 0.20 -1.98 -17.87
C LEU A 331 -1.19 -1.54 -17.40
N ALA A 332 -1.30 -0.41 -16.70
CA ALA A 332 -2.58 0.11 -16.22
C ALA A 332 -3.54 0.40 -17.38
N GLN A 333 -3.05 1.04 -18.44
CA GLN A 333 -3.84 1.35 -19.62
C GLN A 333 -4.31 0.09 -20.35
N LEU A 334 -3.39 -0.82 -20.67
CA LEU A 334 -3.72 -2.07 -21.34
C LEU A 334 -4.68 -2.92 -20.49
N TYR A 335 -4.46 -2.99 -19.17
CA TYR A 335 -5.34 -3.71 -18.26
C TYR A 335 -6.77 -3.14 -18.27
N ARG A 336 -6.94 -1.82 -18.31
CA ARG A 336 -8.27 -1.21 -18.44
C ARG A 336 -8.92 -1.52 -19.77
N LEU A 337 -8.19 -1.45 -20.88
CA LEU A 337 -8.72 -1.77 -22.21
C LEU A 337 -9.21 -3.24 -22.28
N VAL A 338 -8.48 -4.17 -21.66
CA VAL A 338 -8.87 -5.58 -21.60
C VAL A 338 -10.01 -5.81 -20.61
N HIS A 339 -9.90 -5.27 -19.39
CA HIS A 339 -10.72 -5.70 -18.25
C HIS A 339 -11.83 -4.75 -17.85
N GLN A 340 -11.83 -3.53 -18.36
CA GLN A 340 -12.75 -2.44 -17.98
C GLN A 340 -12.71 -2.18 -16.47
N GLN A 341 -11.52 -2.32 -15.87
CA GLN A 341 -11.25 -2.23 -14.44
C GLN A 341 -9.84 -1.69 -14.23
N GLU A 342 -9.60 -0.96 -13.15
CA GLU A 342 -8.24 -0.53 -12.78
C GLU A 342 -7.34 -1.73 -12.50
N ALA A 343 -6.07 -1.60 -12.88
CA ALA A 343 -5.05 -2.59 -12.53
C ALA A 343 -4.73 -2.51 -11.02
N PRO A 344 -4.57 -3.66 -10.34
CA PRO A 344 -4.13 -3.73 -8.94
C PRO A 344 -2.61 -3.46 -8.81
N ILE A 345 -2.14 -2.33 -9.34
CA ILE A 345 -0.74 -1.93 -9.36
C ILE A 345 -0.55 -0.51 -8.87
N SER A 346 0.63 -0.23 -8.34
CA SER A 346 1.05 1.14 -8.02
C SER A 346 1.26 1.99 -9.29
N ARG A 347 1.02 3.30 -9.21
CA ARG A 347 1.21 4.23 -10.34
C ARG A 347 2.00 5.46 -9.95
N THR A 348 2.92 5.89 -10.84
CA THR A 348 3.72 7.10 -10.64
C THR A 348 2.88 8.36 -10.86
N ALA A 349 2.76 9.16 -9.81
CA ALA A 349 2.10 10.45 -9.81
C ALA A 349 3.06 11.59 -10.20
N ALA A 350 4.30 11.52 -9.72
CA ALA A 350 5.32 12.51 -10.02
C ALA A 350 6.73 11.90 -9.94
N LEU A 351 7.65 12.53 -10.66
CA LEU A 351 9.07 12.22 -10.62
C LEU A 351 9.88 13.51 -10.48
N LYS A 352 10.83 13.54 -9.55
CA LYS A 352 11.63 14.73 -9.24
C LYS A 352 13.11 14.40 -9.25
N ASN A 353 13.93 15.27 -9.86
CA ASN A 353 15.38 15.17 -9.79
C ASN A 353 15.86 15.66 -8.42
N ILE A 354 16.75 14.90 -7.79
CA ILE A 354 17.34 15.28 -6.50
C ILE A 354 18.56 16.15 -6.77
N TYR A 355 18.61 17.36 -6.20
CA TYR A 355 19.79 18.24 -6.28
C TYR A 355 20.44 18.46 -4.93
N GLN A 356 19.63 18.54 -3.88
CA GLN A 356 20.10 18.78 -2.52
C GLN A 356 19.70 17.67 -1.56
N VAL A 357 20.45 17.50 -0.49
CA VAL A 357 20.19 16.55 0.58
C VAL A 357 20.28 17.28 1.92
N PRO A 358 19.34 17.05 2.85
CA PRO A 358 19.43 17.58 4.21
C PRO A 358 20.68 17.09 4.93
N THR A 359 21.18 17.92 5.84
CA THR A 359 22.34 17.65 6.68
C THR A 359 21.94 17.57 8.16
N PRO A 360 22.75 16.92 9.02
CA PRO A 360 22.49 16.88 10.46
C PRO A 360 22.33 18.26 11.13
N GLN A 361 22.86 19.32 10.52
CA GLN A 361 22.78 20.69 11.03
C GLN A 361 21.45 21.38 10.70
N GLY A 362 20.58 20.75 9.91
CA GLY A 362 19.30 21.33 9.45
C GLY A 362 19.41 22.09 8.12
N ASP A 363 20.62 22.35 7.64
CA ASP A 363 20.86 22.92 6.31
C ASP A 363 20.79 21.85 5.21
N THR A 364 20.75 22.28 3.94
CA THR A 364 20.79 21.41 2.77
C THR A 364 22.08 21.60 1.97
N GLU A 365 22.63 20.51 1.42
CA GLU A 365 23.83 20.55 0.56
C GLU A 365 23.54 20.02 -0.82
N TYR A 366 24.17 20.60 -1.85
CA TYR A 366 24.11 20.04 -3.20
C TYR A 366 24.79 18.67 -3.24
N LEU A 367 24.27 17.73 -4.04
CA LEU A 367 24.79 16.36 -4.13
C LEU A 367 26.30 16.28 -4.39
N HIS A 368 26.84 17.19 -5.21
CA HIS A 368 28.27 17.22 -5.49
C HIS A 368 29.08 17.56 -4.24
N GLN A 369 28.61 18.51 -3.41
CA GLN A 369 29.23 18.87 -2.13
C GLN A 369 29.06 17.73 -1.12
N TYR A 370 27.85 17.19 -1.03
CA TYR A 370 27.49 16.10 -0.11
C TYR A 370 28.46 14.93 -0.22
N PHE A 371 28.70 14.45 -1.45
CA PHE A 371 29.60 13.31 -1.71
C PHE A 371 31.09 13.65 -1.72
N THR A 372 31.48 14.93 -1.66
CA THR A 372 32.89 15.36 -1.56
C THR A 372 33.28 15.84 -0.17
N GLN A 373 32.36 15.83 0.81
CA GLN A 373 32.62 16.37 2.15
C GLN A 373 32.97 15.23 3.14
N PRO A 374 34.23 15.09 3.58
CA PRO A 374 34.63 13.98 4.46
C PRO A 374 33.86 13.94 5.79
N ALA A 375 33.51 15.11 6.34
CA ALA A 375 32.78 15.24 7.59
C ALA A 375 31.39 14.55 7.55
N ARG A 376 30.78 14.38 6.36
CA ARG A 376 29.45 13.75 6.21
C ARG A 376 29.48 12.24 6.45
N PHE A 377 30.57 11.60 6.05
CA PHE A 377 30.74 10.15 6.15
C PHE A 377 31.68 9.75 7.29
N GLY A 378 32.41 10.71 7.86
CA GLY A 378 33.40 10.47 8.92
C GLY A 378 34.42 9.41 8.50
N LYS A 379 34.59 8.40 9.34
CA LYS A 379 35.50 7.27 9.08
C LYS A 379 35.14 6.45 7.83
N ASP A 380 33.89 6.51 7.36
CA ASP A 380 33.41 5.75 6.20
C ASP A 380 33.63 6.49 4.87
N TYR A 381 34.16 7.73 4.88
CA TYR A 381 34.43 8.50 3.67
C TYR A 381 35.33 7.76 2.66
N PRO A 382 36.51 7.22 3.05
CA PRO A 382 37.39 6.53 2.10
C PRO A 382 36.75 5.28 1.48
N ARG A 383 35.92 4.57 2.26
CA ARG A 383 35.14 3.42 1.77
C ARG A 383 34.13 3.88 0.72
N MET A 384 33.35 4.91 1.02
CA MET A 384 32.35 5.46 0.09
C MET A 384 33.01 5.88 -1.23
N ARG A 385 34.16 6.58 -1.18
CA ARG A 385 34.93 6.96 -2.39
C ARG A 385 35.36 5.74 -3.21
N THR A 386 35.84 4.69 -2.56
CA THR A 386 36.24 3.44 -3.21
C THR A 386 35.05 2.76 -3.88
N GLU A 387 33.92 2.66 -3.18
CA GLU A 387 32.69 2.07 -3.73
C GLU A 387 32.12 2.90 -4.89
N MET A 388 32.24 4.24 -4.86
CA MET A 388 31.88 5.11 -5.97
C MET A 388 32.70 4.82 -7.22
N LEU A 389 34.02 4.71 -7.09
CA LEU A 389 34.89 4.40 -8.22
C LEU A 389 34.57 3.00 -8.81
N ARG A 390 34.34 2.01 -7.94
CA ARG A 390 33.91 0.67 -8.37
C ARG A 390 32.58 0.71 -9.12
N ALA A 391 31.62 1.49 -8.63
CA ALA A 391 30.32 1.68 -9.29
C ALA A 391 30.47 2.34 -10.66
N ILE A 392 31.27 3.40 -10.80
CA ILE A 392 31.53 4.08 -12.07
C ILE A 392 32.13 3.10 -13.09
N ASN A 393 33.16 2.35 -12.69
CA ASN A 393 33.82 1.38 -13.56
C ASN A 393 32.87 0.25 -13.99
N ALA A 394 32.01 -0.20 -13.09
CA ALA A 394 31.00 -1.20 -13.41
C ALA A 394 29.95 -0.66 -14.39
N PHE A 395 29.45 0.55 -14.17
CA PHE A 395 28.52 1.20 -15.11
C PHE A 395 29.13 1.39 -16.50
N ALA A 396 30.40 1.79 -16.57
CA ALA A 396 31.13 1.90 -17.83
C ALA A 396 31.16 0.58 -18.60
N SER A 397 31.45 -0.52 -17.91
CA SER A 397 31.43 -1.87 -18.47
C SER A 397 30.02 -2.30 -18.89
N GLU A 398 29.02 -2.10 -18.02
CA GLU A 398 27.63 -2.52 -18.22
C GLU A 398 26.94 -1.76 -19.37
N LYS A 399 27.25 -0.47 -19.53
CA LYS A 399 26.64 0.40 -20.55
C LYS A 399 27.50 0.55 -21.81
N GLY A 400 28.71 -0.01 -21.82
CA GLY A 400 29.68 0.20 -22.92
C GLY A 400 30.10 1.66 -23.09
N ILE A 401 30.10 2.44 -22.00
CA ILE A 401 30.45 3.87 -22.03
C ILE A 401 31.86 4.05 -21.46
N LYS A 402 32.70 4.85 -22.13
CA LYS A 402 34.00 5.22 -21.59
C LYS A 402 33.82 6.29 -20.50
N PRO A 403 34.25 6.03 -19.24
CA PRO A 403 34.09 7.01 -18.17
C PRO A 403 34.98 8.22 -18.44
N LEU A 404 34.54 9.40 -18.00
CA LEU A 404 35.40 10.58 -18.00
C LEU A 404 36.58 10.33 -17.04
N ASN A 405 37.82 10.40 -17.55
CA ASN A 405 39.03 10.17 -16.76
C ASN A 405 39.33 11.38 -15.85
N MET A 406 38.47 11.63 -14.87
CA MET A 406 38.62 12.70 -13.90
C MET A 406 39.05 12.11 -12.55
N SER A 407 40.32 12.34 -12.17
CA SER A 407 40.92 11.76 -10.97
C SER A 407 40.56 12.48 -9.66
N THR A 408 39.97 13.68 -9.75
CA THR A 408 39.57 14.45 -8.56
C THR A 408 38.31 13.89 -7.92
N GLU A 409 38.13 14.11 -6.60
CA GLU A 409 36.94 13.67 -5.89
C GLU A 409 35.65 14.27 -6.49
N LEU A 410 35.70 15.54 -6.87
CA LEU A 410 34.61 16.22 -7.57
C LEU A 410 34.34 15.59 -8.94
N GLY A 411 35.38 15.28 -9.71
CA GLY A 411 35.25 14.65 -11.02
C GLY A 411 34.58 13.27 -10.95
N GLN A 412 35.06 12.41 -10.05
CA GLN A 412 34.43 11.12 -9.77
C GLN A 412 32.96 11.28 -9.33
N THR A 413 32.67 12.26 -8.48
CA THR A 413 31.29 12.53 -8.03
C THR A 413 30.40 12.97 -9.18
N ALA A 414 30.87 13.87 -10.03
CA ALA A 414 30.13 14.34 -11.20
C ALA A 414 29.84 13.19 -12.18
N GLU A 415 30.82 12.32 -12.43
CA GLU A 415 30.63 11.14 -13.30
C GLU A 415 29.63 10.15 -12.70
N PHE A 416 29.71 9.88 -11.39
CA PHE A 416 28.74 9.03 -10.71
C PHE A 416 27.32 9.61 -10.79
N LEU A 417 27.14 10.91 -10.50
CA LEU A 417 25.85 11.57 -10.55
C LEU A 417 25.27 11.62 -11.96
N LYS A 418 26.11 11.77 -12.99
CA LYS A 418 25.69 11.66 -14.40
C LYS A 418 25.14 10.26 -14.72
N LEU A 419 25.78 9.21 -14.21
CA LEU A 419 25.39 7.82 -14.48
C LEU A 419 24.14 7.39 -13.72
N ILE A 420 23.99 7.83 -12.47
CA ILE A 420 22.87 7.52 -11.59
C ILE A 420 21.67 8.42 -11.85
N ASN A 421 21.90 9.73 -12.06
CA ASN A 421 20.90 10.79 -12.16
C ASN A 421 19.79 10.61 -11.11
N PRO A 422 20.08 10.84 -9.82
CA PRO A 422 19.19 10.42 -8.74
C PRO A 422 17.85 11.14 -8.79
N LYS A 423 16.76 10.37 -8.68
CA LYS A 423 15.39 10.88 -8.67
C LYS A 423 14.60 10.29 -7.49
N GLN A 424 13.50 10.97 -7.16
CA GLN A 424 12.48 10.53 -6.21
C GLN A 424 11.13 10.45 -6.95
N SER A 425 10.37 9.39 -6.73
CA SER A 425 9.02 9.24 -7.26
C SER A 425 7.98 9.29 -6.14
N ILE A 426 6.81 9.83 -6.46
CA ILE A 426 5.61 9.74 -5.64
C ILE A 426 4.67 8.77 -6.34
N LEU A 427 4.24 7.74 -5.64
CA LEU A 427 3.36 6.70 -6.13
C LEU A 427 2.00 6.76 -5.43
N VAL A 428 0.97 6.29 -6.11
CA VAL A 428 -0.35 6.00 -5.53
C VAL A 428 -0.67 4.53 -5.60
N HIS A 429 -1.75 4.12 -4.92
CA HIS A 429 -2.24 2.74 -4.95
C HIS A 429 -1.17 1.78 -4.40
N THR A 430 -0.52 2.22 -3.33
CA THR A 430 0.48 1.47 -2.58
C THR A 430 -0.13 0.95 -1.28
N THR A 431 0.65 0.18 -0.52
CA THR A 431 0.27 -0.25 0.84
C THR A 431 1.51 -0.58 1.67
N SER A 432 1.53 -0.16 2.94
CA SER A 432 2.59 -0.61 3.88
C SER A 432 2.39 -2.06 4.35
N PHE A 433 1.23 -2.68 4.11
CA PHE A 433 0.91 -4.05 4.50
C PHE A 433 1.41 -5.07 3.46
N ARG A 434 2.74 -5.14 3.32
CA ARG A 434 3.46 -6.07 2.44
C ARG A 434 3.32 -7.51 2.93
N LEU A 435 3.24 -8.49 2.02
CA LEU A 435 2.91 -9.89 2.35
C LEU A 435 3.94 -10.53 3.29
N ASP A 436 5.23 -10.27 3.07
CA ASP A 436 6.30 -10.80 3.91
C ASP A 436 6.22 -10.26 5.35
N LYS A 437 5.94 -8.97 5.50
CA LYS A 437 5.76 -8.29 6.79
C LYS A 437 4.49 -8.76 7.49
N LEU A 438 3.35 -8.80 6.79
CA LEU A 438 2.09 -9.31 7.32
C LEU A 438 2.24 -10.73 7.88
N ALA A 439 2.84 -11.64 7.10
CA ALA A 439 3.06 -13.00 7.56
C ALA A 439 4.00 -13.08 8.76
N ARG A 440 5.02 -12.20 8.82
CA ARG A 440 5.92 -12.13 9.97
C ARG A 440 5.24 -11.57 11.21
N TYR A 441 4.41 -10.54 11.05
CA TYR A 441 3.69 -9.90 12.15
C TYR A 441 2.53 -10.73 12.68
N LEU A 442 1.90 -11.57 11.87
CA LEU A 442 0.84 -12.49 12.31
C LEU A 442 1.36 -13.83 12.85
N ALA A 443 2.69 -14.02 12.86
CA ALA A 443 3.36 -15.18 13.45
C ALA A 443 3.33 -15.12 14.99
N PRO A 444 3.60 -16.23 15.70
CA PRO A 444 3.59 -16.28 17.16
C PRO A 444 4.42 -15.21 17.89
N ASP A 445 5.55 -14.80 17.32
CA ASP A 445 6.49 -13.80 17.84
C ASP A 445 6.39 -12.44 17.13
N GLY A 446 5.31 -12.22 16.38
CA GLY A 446 5.17 -11.07 15.49
C GLY A 446 5.16 -9.72 16.21
N ASP A 447 4.64 -9.67 17.43
CA ASP A 447 4.67 -8.53 18.35
C ASP A 447 6.12 -8.15 18.73
N GLN A 448 6.95 -9.13 19.11
CA GLN A 448 8.36 -8.90 19.41
C GLN A 448 9.13 -8.37 18.19
N VAL A 449 8.83 -8.92 17.02
CA VAL A 449 9.44 -8.47 15.77
C VAL A 449 9.07 -7.03 15.46
N TYR A 450 7.82 -6.65 15.70
CA TYR A 450 7.38 -5.29 15.44
C TYR A 450 7.92 -4.30 16.50
N PHE A 451 7.64 -4.53 17.78
CA PHE A 451 7.98 -3.59 18.84
C PHE A 451 9.46 -3.60 19.22
N GLN A 452 10.05 -4.76 19.51
CA GLN A 452 11.44 -4.82 20.00
C GLN A 452 12.45 -4.73 18.87
N GLN A 453 12.24 -5.46 17.77
CA GLN A 453 13.21 -5.49 16.66
C GLN A 453 13.02 -4.29 15.72
N GLY A 454 11.76 -3.94 15.43
CA GLY A 454 11.40 -2.86 14.51
C GLY A 454 11.43 -1.47 15.12
N LEU A 455 10.54 -1.24 16.10
CA LEU A 455 10.39 0.06 16.77
C LEU A 455 11.46 0.31 17.84
N LYS A 456 12.02 -0.77 18.42
CA LYS A 456 12.97 -0.74 19.54
C LYS A 456 12.38 -0.08 20.79
N VAL A 457 11.13 -0.44 21.11
CA VAL A 457 10.41 0.03 22.29
C VAL A 457 9.88 -1.15 23.09
N ASP A 458 9.74 -0.95 24.40
CA ASP A 458 9.00 -1.86 25.26
C ASP A 458 7.50 -1.76 24.98
N TYR A 459 6.78 -2.84 25.23
CA TYR A 459 5.35 -2.93 24.95
C TYR A 459 4.67 -3.89 25.94
N SER A 460 3.38 -3.66 26.17
CA SER A 460 2.51 -4.52 26.97
C SER A 460 1.78 -5.55 26.11
N LEU A 461 1.14 -6.53 26.75
CA LEU A 461 0.27 -7.47 26.04
C LEU A 461 -0.92 -6.75 25.36
N GLU A 462 -1.42 -5.67 25.97
CA GLU A 462 -2.49 -4.85 25.42
C GLU A 462 -2.04 -4.14 24.14
N ASP A 463 -0.84 -3.55 24.12
CA ASP A 463 -0.25 -2.96 22.91
C ASP A 463 -0.12 -4.00 21.79
N ALA A 464 0.25 -5.24 22.14
CA ALA A 464 0.33 -6.34 21.19
C ALA A 464 -1.04 -6.74 20.62
N GLN A 465 -2.10 -6.72 21.43
CA GLN A 465 -3.48 -7.00 20.99
C GLN A 465 -4.02 -5.89 20.08
N LEU A 466 -3.76 -4.62 20.40
CA LEU A 466 -4.11 -3.49 19.55
C LEU A 466 -3.38 -3.55 18.20
N PHE A 467 -2.10 -3.92 18.22
CA PHE A 467 -1.33 -4.19 17.00
C PHE A 467 -1.94 -5.34 16.16
N ALA A 468 -2.32 -6.46 16.78
CA ALA A 468 -3.02 -7.55 16.09
C ALA A 468 -4.31 -7.06 15.42
N ASP A 469 -5.14 -6.33 16.16
CA ASP A 469 -6.39 -5.74 15.67
C ASP A 469 -6.15 -4.86 14.45
N GLU A 470 -5.07 -4.08 14.45
CA GLU A 470 -4.72 -3.25 13.31
C GLU A 470 -4.43 -4.06 12.04
N LEU A 471 -3.71 -5.18 12.15
CA LEU A 471 -3.41 -6.05 11.02
C LEU A 471 -4.68 -6.75 10.54
N LEU A 472 -5.51 -7.24 11.47
CA LEU A 472 -6.76 -7.96 11.18
C LEU A 472 -7.80 -7.05 10.49
N ASP A 473 -7.92 -5.80 10.92
CA ASP A 473 -8.75 -4.78 10.27
C ASP A 473 -8.41 -4.56 8.78
N GLU A 474 -7.16 -4.80 8.39
CA GLU A 474 -6.70 -4.60 7.01
C GLU A 474 -6.83 -5.85 6.15
N ILE A 475 -6.52 -7.03 6.69
CA ILE A 475 -6.59 -8.28 5.92
C ILE A 475 -7.99 -8.91 5.90
N LEU A 476 -8.90 -8.54 6.79
CA LEU A 476 -10.28 -9.05 6.81
C LEU A 476 -11.30 -8.03 6.30
N GLY A 477 -10.93 -6.75 6.29
CA GLY A 477 -11.82 -5.64 5.92
C GLY A 477 -12.74 -5.21 7.06
N VAL A 478 -13.54 -6.14 7.58
CA VAL A 478 -14.34 -5.99 8.80
C VAL A 478 -13.99 -7.16 9.72
N TYR A 479 -13.67 -6.84 10.98
CA TYR A 479 -13.12 -7.78 11.95
C TYR A 479 -13.86 -7.68 13.29
N LEU A 480 -14.06 -8.83 13.95
CA LEU A 480 -14.64 -8.94 15.28
C LEU A 480 -13.57 -9.39 16.29
N SER A 481 -13.34 -8.63 17.34
CA SER A 481 -12.39 -9.03 18.39
C SER A 481 -12.84 -10.33 19.10
N PRO A 482 -11.91 -11.22 19.45
CA PRO A 482 -12.23 -12.37 20.29
C PRO A 482 -12.69 -11.91 21.68
N THR A 483 -13.67 -12.61 22.26
CA THR A 483 -14.19 -12.30 23.61
C THR A 483 -13.47 -13.06 24.73
N LYS A 484 -12.65 -14.06 24.36
CA LYS A 484 -11.91 -14.87 25.33
C LYS A 484 -10.70 -14.08 25.83
N PRO A 485 -10.40 -14.12 27.15
CA PRO A 485 -9.12 -13.63 27.65
C PRO A 485 -7.96 -14.38 27.00
N CYS A 486 -6.91 -13.66 26.64
CA CYS A 486 -5.71 -14.20 26.00
C CYS A 486 -4.49 -13.90 26.87
N SER A 487 -3.64 -14.90 27.07
CA SER A 487 -2.39 -14.79 27.87
C SER A 487 -1.19 -14.32 27.05
N SER A 488 -1.27 -14.37 25.74
CA SER A 488 -0.19 -14.01 24.82
C SER A 488 -0.71 -13.43 23.51
N TYR A 489 0.19 -12.83 22.73
CA TYR A 489 -0.10 -12.37 21.38
C TYR A 489 -0.56 -13.51 20.46
N GLN A 490 0.11 -14.67 20.52
CA GLN A 490 -0.26 -15.85 19.75
C GLN A 490 -1.67 -16.33 20.09
N ASP A 491 -2.00 -16.44 21.39
CA ASP A 491 -3.33 -16.85 21.85
C ASP A 491 -4.42 -15.91 21.30
N TYR A 492 -4.12 -14.60 21.23
CA TYR A 492 -5.03 -13.60 20.70
C TYR A 492 -5.30 -13.78 19.20
N ILE A 493 -4.24 -13.93 18.39
CA ILE A 493 -4.41 -14.17 16.95
C ILE A 493 -5.16 -15.49 16.70
N GLU A 494 -4.85 -16.55 17.46
CA GLU A 494 -5.56 -17.83 17.35
C GLU A 494 -7.05 -17.70 17.71
N ALA A 495 -7.36 -17.00 18.81
CA ALA A 495 -8.73 -16.73 19.21
C ALA A 495 -9.47 -15.88 18.17
N ALA A 496 -8.81 -14.87 17.59
CA ALA A 496 -9.36 -14.00 16.55
C ALA A 496 -9.75 -14.80 15.29
N PHE A 497 -8.90 -15.69 14.81
CA PHE A 497 -9.22 -16.58 13.68
C PHE A 497 -10.19 -17.71 14.04
N ALA A 498 -10.41 -18.00 15.32
CA ALA A 498 -11.40 -18.96 15.78
C ALA A 498 -12.83 -18.37 15.84
N VAL A 499 -12.98 -17.03 15.82
CA VAL A 499 -14.29 -16.39 15.64
C VAL A 499 -14.85 -16.78 14.27
N ARG A 500 -16.06 -17.34 14.25
CA ARG A 500 -16.66 -17.95 13.05
C ARG A 500 -16.75 -16.97 11.88
N GLU A 501 -17.16 -15.74 12.15
CA GLU A 501 -17.31 -14.67 11.17
C GLU A 501 -15.95 -14.28 10.58
N ASN A 502 -14.93 -14.11 11.42
CA ASN A 502 -13.57 -13.82 10.98
C ASN A 502 -12.99 -14.95 10.14
N ARG A 503 -13.21 -16.21 10.55
CA ARG A 503 -12.75 -17.39 9.79
C ARG A 503 -13.37 -17.44 8.40
N LYS A 504 -14.69 -17.25 8.31
CA LYS A 504 -15.42 -17.17 7.04
C LYS A 504 -14.89 -16.03 6.17
N GLN A 505 -14.67 -14.86 6.77
CA GLN A 505 -14.13 -13.70 6.06
C GLN A 505 -12.72 -13.98 5.53
N ALA A 506 -11.83 -14.53 6.36
CA ALA A 506 -10.48 -14.88 5.99
C ALA A 506 -10.43 -15.91 4.85
N ASP A 507 -11.30 -16.91 4.85
CA ASP A 507 -11.41 -17.88 3.76
C ASP A 507 -11.83 -17.22 2.45
N ASN A 508 -12.85 -16.36 2.51
CA ASN A 508 -13.33 -15.61 1.36
C ASN A 508 -12.25 -14.67 0.80
N GLN A 509 -11.58 -13.92 1.67
CA GLN A 509 -10.54 -12.98 1.26
C GLN A 509 -9.32 -13.70 0.67
N TYR A 510 -8.93 -14.86 1.21
CA TYR A 510 -7.87 -15.69 0.62
C TYR A 510 -8.18 -16.07 -0.83
N LEU A 511 -9.40 -16.56 -1.09
CA LEU A 511 -9.82 -16.96 -2.45
C LEU A 511 -9.93 -15.74 -3.39
N GLU A 512 -10.51 -14.63 -2.91
CA GLU A 512 -10.67 -13.42 -3.71
C GLU A 512 -9.32 -12.80 -4.08
N VAL A 513 -8.38 -12.73 -3.14
CA VAL A 513 -7.04 -12.19 -3.38
C VAL A 513 -6.27 -13.07 -4.37
N LEU A 514 -6.36 -14.40 -4.27
CA LEU A 514 -5.74 -15.31 -5.25
C LEU A 514 -6.34 -15.16 -6.65
N GLN A 515 -7.66 -14.90 -6.74
CA GLN A 515 -8.29 -14.57 -8.02
C GLN A 515 -7.76 -13.24 -8.59
N GLN A 516 -7.62 -12.19 -7.78
CA GLN A 516 -7.04 -10.91 -8.20
C GLN A 516 -5.59 -11.09 -8.70
N PHE A 517 -4.80 -11.86 -7.94
CA PHE A 517 -3.41 -12.13 -8.26
C PHE A 517 -3.26 -12.91 -9.58
N GLY A 518 -4.04 -13.98 -9.76
CA GLY A 518 -4.05 -14.75 -11.00
C GLY A 518 -4.48 -13.91 -12.20
N LYS A 519 -5.48 -13.03 -12.02
CA LYS A 519 -5.91 -12.12 -13.08
C LYS A 519 -4.80 -11.14 -13.49
N LEU A 520 -4.07 -10.55 -12.55
CA LEU A 520 -2.94 -9.66 -12.85
C LEU A 520 -1.84 -10.41 -13.61
N TRP A 521 -1.39 -11.55 -13.07
CA TRP A 521 -0.29 -12.30 -13.66
C TRP A 521 -0.65 -12.88 -15.04
N GLY A 522 -1.85 -13.44 -15.20
CA GLY A 522 -2.34 -13.93 -16.49
C GLY A 522 -2.44 -12.85 -17.54
N THR A 523 -2.76 -11.62 -17.14
CA THR A 523 -2.74 -10.45 -18.04
C THR A 523 -1.32 -10.14 -18.50
N LEU A 524 -0.35 -10.09 -17.58
CA LEU A 524 1.05 -9.82 -17.91
C LEU A 524 1.64 -10.91 -18.83
N LEU A 525 1.38 -12.18 -18.54
CA LEU A 525 1.82 -13.32 -19.37
C LEU A 525 1.31 -13.25 -20.81
N ALA A 526 0.06 -12.82 -21.01
CA ALA A 526 -0.54 -12.70 -22.33
C ALA A 526 0.08 -11.57 -23.17
N PHE A 527 0.60 -10.53 -22.53
CA PHE A 527 1.41 -9.50 -23.18
C PHE A 527 2.87 -9.93 -23.40
N ARG A 528 3.22 -11.20 -23.14
CA ARG A 528 4.60 -11.69 -23.08
C ARG A 528 5.49 -10.89 -22.13
N GLY A 529 4.86 -10.23 -21.16
CA GLY A 529 5.54 -9.42 -20.16
C GLY A 529 6.07 -10.26 -19.01
N HIS A 530 7.02 -9.71 -18.29
CA HIS A 530 7.63 -10.31 -17.11
C HIS A 530 8.21 -9.23 -16.19
N SER A 531 8.46 -9.56 -14.92
CA SER A 531 9.01 -8.60 -13.95
C SER A 531 10.37 -8.99 -13.36
N HIS A 532 10.98 -10.08 -13.85
CA HIS A 532 12.15 -10.70 -13.22
C HIS A 532 11.89 -11.08 -11.74
N GLY A 533 10.63 -11.24 -11.36
CA GLY A 533 10.17 -11.48 -10.00
C GLY A 533 9.81 -10.24 -9.20
N GLU A 534 10.29 -9.05 -9.55
CA GLU A 534 10.25 -7.88 -8.67
C GLU A 534 8.83 -7.37 -8.40
N SER A 535 7.90 -7.49 -9.37
CA SER A 535 6.50 -7.10 -9.15
C SER A 535 5.69 -8.15 -8.38
N PHE A 536 6.24 -9.36 -8.19
CA PHE A 536 5.53 -10.48 -7.56
C PHE A 536 6.21 -11.02 -6.30
N VAL A 537 7.37 -10.49 -5.91
CA VAL A 537 8.02 -10.85 -4.64
C VAL A 537 7.20 -10.33 -3.46
N ALA A 538 7.11 -11.13 -2.40
CA ALA A 538 6.23 -10.85 -1.26
C ALA A 538 6.48 -9.50 -0.55
N ARG A 539 7.71 -8.95 -0.62
CA ARG A 539 8.02 -7.60 -0.11
C ARG A 539 7.42 -6.47 -0.95
N ASN A 540 7.02 -6.76 -2.18
CA ASN A 540 6.54 -5.81 -3.18
C ASN A 540 5.07 -6.05 -3.52
N VAL A 541 4.46 -7.11 -2.98
CA VAL A 541 3.02 -7.34 -3.02
C VAL A 541 2.46 -7.02 -1.64
N GLY A 542 1.31 -6.37 -1.58
CA GLY A 542 0.64 -6.06 -0.32
C GLY A 542 -0.87 -6.12 -0.39
N LEU A 543 -1.49 -6.02 0.78
CA LEU A 543 -2.95 -6.04 0.94
C LEU A 543 -3.44 -4.68 1.45
N LYS A 544 -4.65 -4.29 1.08
CA LYS A 544 -5.29 -3.12 1.66
C LYS A 544 -6.80 -3.32 1.71
N SER A 545 -7.40 -3.00 2.85
CA SER A 545 -8.87 -2.93 2.91
C SER A 545 -9.34 -1.57 2.44
N VAL A 546 -10.12 -1.59 1.36
CA VAL A 546 -10.66 -0.43 0.65
C VAL A 546 -12.19 -0.43 0.69
N TRP A 547 -12.78 0.75 0.72
CA TRP A 547 -14.21 0.95 0.56
C TRP A 547 -14.51 1.03 -0.93
N CYS A 548 -15.14 -0.01 -1.49
CA CYS A 548 -15.49 0.00 -2.91
C CYS A 548 -16.80 -0.73 -3.15
N ARG A 549 -17.61 -0.16 -4.05
CA ARG A 549 -18.95 -0.67 -4.37
C ARG A 549 -19.83 -0.84 -3.12
N GLY A 550 -19.78 0.13 -2.22
CA GLY A 550 -20.60 0.19 -1.01
C GLY A 550 -20.24 -0.81 0.09
N GLN A 551 -19.04 -1.39 0.07
CA GLN A 551 -18.56 -2.35 1.07
C GLN A 551 -17.05 -2.32 1.24
N TRP A 552 -16.57 -2.77 2.42
CA TRP A 552 -15.15 -3.00 2.67
C TRP A 552 -14.69 -4.29 1.99
N ARG A 553 -13.63 -4.21 1.19
CA ARG A 553 -13.03 -5.35 0.48
C ARG A 553 -11.52 -5.29 0.56
N VAL A 554 -10.86 -6.44 0.52
CA VAL A 554 -9.40 -6.50 0.50
C VAL A 554 -8.94 -6.53 -0.95
N GLN A 555 -8.10 -5.57 -1.30
CA GLN A 555 -7.42 -5.50 -2.58
C GLN A 555 -5.96 -5.90 -2.42
N LEU A 556 -5.45 -6.60 -3.42
CA LEU A 556 -4.03 -6.85 -3.59
C LEU A 556 -3.43 -5.72 -4.42
N TYR A 557 -2.23 -5.27 -4.06
CA TYR A 557 -1.45 -4.33 -4.85
C TYR A 557 -0.07 -4.93 -5.14
N SER A 558 0.29 -4.97 -6.42
CA SER A 558 1.67 -5.18 -6.85
C SER A 558 2.34 -3.81 -6.93
N MET A 559 3.44 -3.66 -6.21
CA MET A 559 4.20 -2.42 -6.06
C MET A 559 5.62 -2.72 -6.54
N ASP A 560 6.31 -1.75 -7.12
CA ASP A 560 7.65 -1.92 -7.71
C ASP A 560 7.66 -2.65 -9.06
N HIS A 561 7.81 -1.84 -10.10
CA HIS A 561 7.79 -2.27 -11.50
C HIS A 561 9.09 -1.94 -12.24
N ASP A 562 10.17 -1.72 -11.50
CA ASP A 562 11.45 -1.27 -12.02
C ASP A 562 12.14 -2.29 -12.96
N CYS A 563 11.76 -3.57 -12.88
CA CYS A 563 12.20 -4.65 -13.76
C CYS A 563 11.07 -5.22 -14.65
N MET A 564 9.89 -4.59 -14.68
CA MET A 564 8.78 -5.00 -15.53
C MET A 564 9.10 -4.71 -17.00
N HIS A 565 8.76 -5.64 -17.88
CA HIS A 565 8.83 -5.50 -19.32
C HIS A 565 7.50 -5.97 -19.91
N ILE A 566 7.01 -5.25 -20.90
CA ILE A 566 5.87 -5.63 -21.75
C ILE A 566 6.44 -5.63 -23.17
N ASP A 567 6.37 -6.77 -23.85
CA ASP A 567 7.00 -6.91 -25.15
C ASP A 567 6.20 -6.15 -26.21
N GLN A 568 6.73 -5.00 -26.62
CA GLN A 568 6.22 -4.19 -27.74
C GLN A 568 7.08 -4.37 -29.00
N MET A 569 8.07 -5.27 -28.96
CA MET A 569 9.06 -5.39 -30.03
C MET A 569 8.49 -6.12 -31.25
N SER A 570 9.19 -5.99 -32.37
CA SER A 570 8.84 -6.69 -33.61
C SER A 570 8.97 -8.22 -33.51
N LYS A 571 9.76 -8.73 -32.56
CA LYS A 571 10.00 -10.17 -32.43
C LYS A 571 10.06 -10.63 -30.98
N PHE A 572 9.29 -11.68 -30.70
CA PHE A 572 9.34 -12.40 -29.43
C PHE A 572 10.70 -13.08 -29.22
N ASP A 573 11.39 -12.72 -28.14
CA ASP A 573 12.62 -13.39 -27.70
C ASP A 573 12.28 -14.43 -26.61
N PRO A 574 12.20 -15.74 -26.95
CA PRO A 574 11.87 -16.76 -25.96
C PRO A 574 12.93 -16.82 -24.84
N LYS A 575 14.21 -16.56 -25.13
CA LYS A 575 15.28 -16.70 -24.15
C LYS A 575 15.13 -15.69 -23.02
N VAL A 576 14.73 -14.46 -23.34
CA VAL A 576 14.47 -13.43 -22.33
C VAL A 576 13.15 -13.71 -21.62
N VAL A 577 12.04 -13.84 -22.36
CA VAL A 577 10.70 -13.95 -21.77
C VAL A 577 10.58 -15.20 -20.89
N VAL A 578 11.05 -16.36 -21.35
CA VAL A 578 10.95 -17.61 -20.58
C VAL A 578 11.80 -17.54 -19.33
N LYS A 579 13.06 -17.09 -19.42
CA LYS A 579 13.94 -16.98 -18.26
C LYS A 579 13.32 -16.08 -17.18
N SER A 580 12.82 -14.92 -17.57
CA SER A 580 12.29 -13.92 -16.63
C SER A 580 10.91 -14.31 -16.09
N THR A 581 10.06 -14.95 -16.90
CA THR A 581 8.82 -15.59 -16.43
C THR A 581 9.11 -16.68 -15.39
N GLY A 582 10.19 -17.44 -15.58
CA GLY A 582 10.65 -18.42 -14.59
C GLY A 582 10.98 -17.78 -13.23
N GLN A 583 11.54 -16.56 -13.23
CA GLN A 583 11.79 -15.81 -12.00
C GLN A 583 10.48 -15.31 -11.37
N ASP A 584 9.53 -14.82 -12.17
CA ASP A 584 8.20 -14.47 -11.67
C ASP A 584 7.55 -15.67 -10.96
N ILE A 585 7.59 -16.85 -11.58
CA ILE A 585 7.07 -18.12 -11.01
C ILE A 585 7.75 -18.45 -9.68
N ASP A 586 9.07 -18.33 -9.59
CA ASP A 586 9.79 -18.58 -8.35
C ASP A 586 9.36 -17.63 -7.22
N HIS A 587 9.05 -16.38 -7.53
CA HIS A 587 8.56 -15.41 -6.55
C HIS A 587 7.07 -15.58 -6.22
N ILE A 588 6.25 -16.08 -7.14
CA ILE A 588 4.82 -16.37 -6.93
C ILE A 588 4.65 -17.64 -6.08
N PHE A 589 5.30 -18.74 -6.46
CA PHE A 589 5.10 -20.07 -5.85
C PHE A 589 6.15 -20.45 -4.82
N GLY A 590 7.30 -19.77 -4.84
CA GLY A 590 8.47 -20.14 -4.06
C GLY A 590 9.43 -21.03 -4.85
N ARG A 591 10.65 -21.13 -4.33
CA ARG A 591 11.72 -21.96 -4.91
C ARG A 591 12.50 -22.69 -3.83
N VAL A 592 13.30 -23.66 -4.25
CA VAL A 592 14.24 -24.39 -3.38
C VAL A 592 15.66 -24.04 -3.81
N GLU A 593 16.44 -23.50 -2.88
CA GLU A 593 17.87 -23.20 -3.05
C GLU A 593 18.68 -24.07 -2.09
N GLY A 594 19.29 -25.13 -2.62
CA GLY A 594 19.95 -26.14 -1.79
C GLY A 594 18.94 -26.79 -0.84
N ASN A 595 19.16 -26.62 0.47
CA ASN A 595 18.28 -27.13 1.53
C ASN A 595 17.28 -26.07 2.03
N ILE A 596 17.29 -24.86 1.46
CA ILE A 596 16.45 -23.75 1.92
C ILE A 596 15.25 -23.62 0.99
N ARG A 597 14.05 -23.67 1.56
CA ARG A 597 12.80 -23.36 0.85
C ARG A 597 12.50 -21.88 1.00
N ILE A 598 12.58 -21.14 -0.11
CA ILE A 598 12.19 -19.74 -0.17
C ILE A 598 10.70 -19.68 -0.49
N LYS A 599 9.95 -18.98 0.36
CA LYS A 599 8.50 -18.86 0.26
C LYS A 599 8.14 -17.83 -0.82
N GLY A 600 7.19 -18.17 -1.69
CA GLY A 600 6.59 -17.24 -2.65
C GLY A 600 5.35 -16.55 -2.11
N SER A 601 4.82 -15.60 -2.87
CA SER A 601 3.66 -14.78 -2.47
C SER A 601 2.38 -15.58 -2.22
N ILE A 602 2.09 -16.64 -2.99
CA ILE A 602 0.92 -17.51 -2.74
C ILE A 602 1.02 -18.26 -1.40
N PRO A 603 2.14 -18.94 -1.10
CA PRO A 603 2.35 -19.49 0.24
C PRO A 603 2.25 -18.45 1.37
N TYR A 604 2.76 -17.23 1.19
CA TYR A 604 2.61 -16.15 2.19
C TYR A 604 1.13 -15.83 2.45
N LEU A 605 0.32 -15.69 1.40
CA LEU A 605 -1.14 -15.51 1.54
C LEU A 605 -1.77 -16.68 2.32
N GLY A 606 -1.33 -17.91 2.05
CA GLY A 606 -1.81 -19.09 2.76
C GLY A 606 -1.51 -19.06 4.27
N ASP A 607 -0.43 -18.42 4.68
CA ASP A 607 -0.06 -18.28 6.09
C ASP A 607 -0.76 -17.09 6.75
N ILE A 608 -0.84 -15.95 6.07
CA ILE A 608 -1.57 -14.75 6.54
C ILE A 608 -3.02 -15.10 6.89
N TYR A 609 -3.70 -15.84 6.00
CA TYR A 609 -5.08 -16.24 6.20
C TYR A 609 -5.22 -17.55 6.97
N ARG A 610 -4.14 -18.21 7.37
CA ARG A 610 -4.17 -19.54 8.02
C ARG A 610 -5.00 -20.56 7.24
N ALA A 611 -4.83 -20.57 5.91
CA ALA A 611 -5.61 -21.39 4.99
C ALA A 611 -5.32 -22.88 5.22
N SER A 612 -6.38 -23.67 5.39
CA SER A 612 -6.29 -25.14 5.49
C SER A 612 -5.75 -25.75 4.19
N PRO A 613 -5.24 -26.99 4.20
CA PRO A 613 -4.79 -27.66 2.97
C PRO A 613 -5.85 -27.69 1.87
N GLN A 614 -7.12 -27.95 2.23
CA GLN A 614 -8.25 -27.97 1.30
C GLN A 614 -8.50 -26.56 0.72
N LEU A 615 -8.48 -25.53 1.57
CA LEU A 615 -8.67 -24.17 1.12
C LEU A 615 -7.50 -23.72 0.22
N ARG A 616 -6.26 -24.13 0.51
CA ARG A 616 -5.09 -23.86 -0.35
C ARG A 616 -5.24 -24.51 -1.72
N GLN A 617 -5.80 -25.71 -1.78
CA GLN A 617 -6.10 -26.37 -3.05
C GLN A 617 -7.17 -25.61 -3.84
N GLU A 618 -8.28 -25.23 -3.22
CA GLU A 618 -9.32 -24.40 -3.85
C GLU A 618 -8.75 -23.03 -4.29
N GLY A 619 -7.93 -22.40 -3.46
CA GLY A 619 -7.24 -21.15 -3.76
C GLY A 619 -6.35 -21.27 -4.99
N TRP A 620 -5.58 -22.36 -5.11
CA TRP A 620 -4.83 -22.68 -6.31
C TRP A 620 -5.73 -22.79 -7.55
N HIS A 621 -6.89 -23.44 -7.44
CA HIS A 621 -7.84 -23.57 -8.55
C HIS A 621 -8.38 -22.20 -8.97
N ARG A 622 -8.75 -21.34 -8.01
CA ARG A 622 -9.20 -19.96 -8.26
C ARG A 622 -8.12 -19.12 -8.93
N PHE A 623 -6.88 -19.22 -8.46
CA PHE A 623 -5.73 -18.55 -9.06
C PHE A 623 -5.52 -19.01 -10.51
N ALA A 624 -5.46 -20.33 -10.76
CA ALA A 624 -5.23 -20.91 -12.08
C ALA A 624 -6.35 -20.51 -13.06
N GLN A 625 -7.61 -20.66 -12.66
CA GLN A 625 -8.78 -20.26 -13.46
C GLN A 625 -8.76 -18.77 -13.80
N ALA A 626 -8.45 -17.90 -12.83
CA ALA A 626 -8.35 -16.46 -13.06
C ALA A 626 -7.21 -16.10 -14.01
N THR A 627 -6.07 -16.78 -13.88
CA THR A 627 -4.90 -16.63 -14.76
C THR A 627 -5.26 -17.03 -16.19
N VAL A 628 -5.83 -18.22 -16.41
CA VAL A 628 -6.27 -18.70 -17.74
C VAL A 628 -7.28 -17.73 -18.36
N LYS A 629 -8.30 -17.33 -17.59
CA LYS A 629 -9.34 -16.42 -18.08
C LYS A 629 -8.75 -15.08 -18.49
N ALA A 630 -7.88 -14.50 -17.66
CA ALA A 630 -7.23 -13.23 -17.96
C ALA A 630 -6.33 -13.36 -19.18
N TYR A 631 -5.53 -14.42 -19.23
CA TYR A 631 -4.63 -14.71 -20.34
C TYR A 631 -5.35 -14.77 -21.69
N ARG A 632 -6.37 -15.62 -21.78
CA ARG A 632 -7.18 -15.80 -23.00
C ARG A 632 -7.91 -14.50 -23.38
N LYS A 633 -8.48 -13.80 -22.40
CA LYS A 633 -9.17 -12.53 -22.63
C LYS A 633 -8.22 -11.46 -23.17
N THR A 634 -7.02 -11.36 -22.60
CA THR A 634 -6.00 -10.42 -23.06
C THR A 634 -5.54 -10.74 -24.48
N GLN A 635 -5.23 -12.01 -24.80
CA GLN A 635 -4.86 -12.38 -26.16
C GLN A 635 -5.97 -12.08 -27.18
N ALA A 636 -7.22 -12.36 -26.84
CA ALA A 636 -8.35 -12.01 -27.69
C ALA A 636 -8.44 -10.49 -27.90
N ALA A 637 -8.23 -9.71 -26.85
CA ALA A 637 -8.26 -8.25 -26.92
C ALA A 637 -7.10 -7.69 -27.78
N ILE A 638 -5.88 -8.26 -27.70
CA ILE A 638 -4.77 -7.90 -28.61
C ILE A 638 -5.18 -8.11 -30.07
N LEU A 639 -5.90 -9.19 -30.39
CA LEU A 639 -6.30 -9.50 -31.77
C LEU A 639 -7.55 -8.75 -32.26
N GLN A 640 -8.35 -8.15 -31.37
CA GLN A 640 -9.68 -7.63 -31.70
C GLN A 640 -9.87 -6.14 -31.40
N ASN A 641 -9.07 -5.56 -30.52
CA ASN A 641 -9.20 -4.16 -30.11
C ASN A 641 -8.09 -3.33 -30.78
N SER A 642 -8.46 -2.46 -31.72
CA SER A 642 -7.54 -1.57 -32.43
C SER A 642 -6.70 -0.72 -31.48
N ASP A 643 -7.30 -0.23 -30.39
CA ASP A 643 -6.59 0.60 -29.41
C ASP A 643 -5.47 -0.19 -28.70
N ILE A 644 -5.63 -1.51 -28.56
CA ILE A 644 -4.57 -2.38 -28.01
C ILE A 644 -3.54 -2.70 -29.09
N GLN A 645 -3.97 -2.94 -30.33
CA GLN A 645 -3.09 -3.28 -31.45
C GLN A 645 -2.04 -2.20 -31.72
N ASP A 646 -2.39 -0.92 -31.53
CA ASP A 646 -1.47 0.21 -31.70
C ASP A 646 -0.24 0.14 -30.77
N TYR A 647 -0.27 -0.68 -29.71
CA TYR A 647 0.86 -0.89 -28.81
C TYR A 647 1.79 -2.03 -29.22
N PHE A 648 1.42 -2.85 -30.21
CA PHE A 648 2.16 -4.04 -30.60
C PHE A 648 2.52 -4.01 -32.08
N HIS A 649 3.73 -4.45 -32.40
CA HIS A 649 4.14 -4.61 -33.79
C HIS A 649 3.29 -5.68 -34.50
N SER A 650 3.05 -5.54 -35.80
CA SER A 650 2.27 -6.51 -36.60
C SER A 650 2.80 -7.93 -36.48
N ASP A 651 4.12 -8.09 -36.63
CA ASP A 651 4.80 -9.39 -36.49
C ASP A 651 4.56 -10.03 -35.12
N PHE A 652 4.53 -9.26 -34.03
CA PHE A 652 4.20 -9.79 -32.70
C PHE A 652 2.80 -10.37 -32.67
N MET A 653 1.82 -9.68 -33.30
CA MET A 653 0.44 -10.14 -33.36
C MET A 653 0.30 -11.40 -34.22
N ASP A 654 0.98 -11.45 -35.36
CA ASP A 654 0.99 -12.60 -36.28
C ASP A 654 1.58 -13.87 -35.63
N HIS A 655 2.50 -13.67 -34.68
CA HIS A 655 3.19 -14.73 -33.95
C HIS A 655 2.71 -14.89 -32.50
N LEU A 656 1.65 -14.20 -32.09
CA LEU A 656 1.21 -14.14 -30.69
C LEU A 656 0.98 -15.53 -30.08
N LYS A 657 0.43 -16.46 -30.87
CA LYS A 657 0.08 -17.82 -30.44
C LYS A 657 1.20 -18.85 -30.65
N ASP A 658 2.31 -18.47 -31.27
CA ASP A 658 3.33 -19.43 -31.68
C ASP A 658 4.06 -20.02 -30.47
N TRP A 659 4.24 -19.23 -29.41
CA TRP A 659 4.76 -19.71 -28.13
C TRP A 659 3.80 -20.71 -27.44
N ASP A 660 2.49 -20.49 -27.56
CA ASP A 660 1.48 -21.36 -26.93
C ASP A 660 1.47 -22.72 -27.60
N HIS A 661 1.56 -22.72 -28.94
CA HIS A 661 1.71 -23.94 -29.71
C HIS A 661 3.01 -24.66 -29.36
N ALA A 662 4.14 -23.94 -29.27
CA ALA A 662 5.41 -24.53 -28.89
C ALA A 662 5.34 -25.22 -27.51
N LEU A 663 4.74 -24.56 -26.52
CA LEU A 663 4.54 -25.16 -25.20
C LEU A 663 3.60 -26.36 -25.25
N GLN A 664 2.51 -26.30 -26.00
CA GLN A 664 1.59 -27.42 -26.16
C GLN A 664 2.31 -28.66 -26.72
N VAL A 665 3.12 -28.50 -27.77
CA VAL A 665 3.92 -29.59 -28.36
C VAL A 665 4.88 -30.19 -27.32
N LEU A 666 5.55 -29.35 -26.53
CA LEU A 666 6.41 -29.84 -25.43
C LEU A 666 5.62 -30.64 -24.40
N LEU A 667 4.50 -30.09 -23.90
CA LEU A 667 3.73 -30.70 -22.82
C LEU A 667 3.14 -32.06 -23.22
N GLN A 668 2.53 -32.15 -24.41
CA GLN A 668 1.98 -33.40 -24.94
C GLN A 668 3.04 -34.49 -25.10
N ASN A 669 4.27 -34.11 -25.49
CA ASN A 669 5.37 -35.05 -25.64
C ASN A 669 6.05 -35.42 -24.31
N LEU A 670 5.92 -34.60 -23.26
CA LEU A 670 6.41 -34.95 -21.92
C LEU A 670 5.50 -35.98 -21.23
N GLU A 671 4.21 -35.99 -21.55
CA GLU A 671 3.26 -37.03 -21.12
C GLU A 671 3.53 -38.37 -21.83
N ASN A 672 4.04 -38.33 -23.07
CA ASN A 672 4.41 -39.50 -23.85
C ASN A 672 5.83 -40.00 -23.50
N HIS A 673 5.93 -40.92 -22.54
CA HIS A 673 7.21 -41.44 -22.01
C HIS A 673 8.12 -42.13 -23.05
N ASP A 674 7.59 -42.58 -24.18
CA ASP A 674 8.34 -43.36 -25.17
C ASP A 674 9.35 -42.55 -26.01
N LYS A 675 9.17 -41.22 -26.14
CA LYS A 675 10.03 -40.37 -26.99
C LYS A 675 10.23 -38.94 -26.45
N PRO A 676 10.97 -38.73 -25.35
CA PRO A 676 11.15 -37.41 -24.71
C PRO A 676 11.87 -36.33 -25.55
N SER A 677 12.30 -36.65 -26.79
CA SER A 677 12.89 -35.69 -27.73
C SER A 677 12.08 -35.51 -29.02
N ALA A 678 10.95 -36.19 -29.20
CA ALA A 678 10.11 -36.06 -30.41
C ALA A 678 9.61 -34.62 -30.62
N TRP A 679 9.25 -33.93 -29.53
CA TRP A 679 8.83 -32.52 -29.55
C TRP A 679 9.82 -31.59 -30.27
N LYS A 680 11.13 -31.88 -30.27
CA LYS A 680 12.14 -31.03 -30.93
C LYS A 680 12.06 -31.12 -32.44
N VAL A 681 11.70 -32.29 -32.97
CA VAL A 681 11.59 -32.54 -34.41
C VAL A 681 10.29 -31.91 -34.90
N GLU A 682 9.20 -32.19 -34.18
CA GLU A 682 7.86 -31.65 -34.43
C GLU A 682 7.87 -30.10 -34.40
N LEU A 683 8.37 -29.51 -33.31
CA LEU A 683 8.44 -28.05 -33.17
C LEU A 683 9.35 -27.41 -34.23
N ARG A 684 10.47 -28.07 -34.59
CA ARG A 684 11.35 -27.56 -35.65
C ARG A 684 10.60 -27.50 -36.98
N GLN A 685 9.92 -28.57 -37.36
CA GLN A 685 9.16 -28.62 -38.60
C GLN A 685 8.08 -27.53 -38.61
N TRP A 686 7.30 -27.44 -37.54
CA TRP A 686 6.23 -26.45 -37.43
C TRP A 686 6.74 -24.99 -37.52
N LEU A 687 7.83 -24.66 -36.81
CA LEU A 687 8.42 -23.33 -36.89
C LEU A 687 9.02 -23.03 -38.27
N GLN A 688 9.56 -24.03 -38.98
CA GLN A 688 10.03 -23.87 -40.37
C GLN A 688 8.87 -23.53 -41.31
N GLU A 689 7.74 -24.23 -41.18
CA GLU A 689 6.52 -23.97 -41.94
C GLU A 689 5.94 -22.56 -41.66
N ARG A 690 6.14 -22.05 -40.45
CA ARG A 690 5.77 -20.68 -40.04
C ARG A 690 6.76 -19.59 -40.45
N GLY A 691 7.86 -19.95 -41.13
CA GLY A 691 8.82 -19.00 -41.68
C GLY A 691 9.91 -18.52 -40.71
N TYR A 692 10.06 -19.15 -39.55
CA TYR A 692 11.16 -18.82 -38.64
C TYR A 692 12.52 -19.22 -39.24
N SER A 693 13.54 -18.37 -39.00
CA SER A 693 14.91 -18.67 -39.38
C SER A 693 15.48 -19.83 -38.56
N GLN A 694 16.50 -20.51 -39.09
CA GLN A 694 17.18 -21.60 -38.37
C GLN A 694 17.78 -21.15 -37.03
N GLN A 695 18.17 -19.87 -36.91
CA GLN A 695 18.68 -19.31 -35.67
C GLN A 695 17.56 -19.17 -34.63
N GLU A 696 16.41 -18.60 -34.99
CA GLU A 696 15.25 -18.45 -34.11
C GLU A 696 14.74 -19.84 -33.64
N ILE A 697 14.64 -20.80 -34.55
CA ILE A 697 14.23 -22.18 -34.21
C ILE A 697 15.17 -22.81 -33.19
N LYS A 698 16.48 -22.66 -33.41
CA LYS A 698 17.50 -23.16 -32.48
C LYS A 698 17.34 -22.50 -31.10
N GLU A 699 17.02 -21.22 -31.06
CA GLU A 699 16.78 -20.46 -29.83
C GLU A 699 15.52 -20.92 -29.09
N PHE A 700 14.39 -21.11 -29.77
CA PHE A 700 13.18 -21.70 -29.20
C PHE A 700 13.47 -23.05 -28.54
N ILE A 701 14.03 -23.98 -29.31
CA ILE A 701 14.32 -25.35 -28.84
C ILE A 701 15.33 -25.33 -27.68
N SER A 702 16.38 -24.52 -27.78
CA SER A 702 17.42 -24.41 -26.75
C SER A 702 16.85 -23.86 -25.44
N THR A 703 16.04 -22.80 -25.52
CA THR A 703 15.38 -22.17 -24.37
C THR A 703 14.42 -23.14 -23.70
N MET A 704 13.54 -23.80 -24.46
CA MET A 704 12.62 -24.78 -23.91
C MET A 704 13.35 -25.96 -23.27
N LYS A 705 14.40 -26.48 -23.93
CA LYS A 705 15.24 -27.55 -23.35
C LYS A 705 15.88 -27.12 -22.03
N LYS A 706 16.39 -25.88 -21.94
CA LYS A 706 17.00 -25.34 -20.73
C LYS A 706 16.00 -25.24 -19.57
N HIS A 707 14.74 -24.97 -19.89
CA HIS A 707 13.68 -24.68 -18.91
C HIS A 707 12.63 -25.80 -18.76
N VAL A 708 12.86 -26.96 -19.39
CA VAL A 708 11.93 -28.10 -19.43
C VAL A 708 11.47 -28.59 -18.05
N LYS A 709 12.28 -28.38 -17.00
CA LYS A 709 11.93 -28.81 -15.63
C LYS A 709 10.80 -27.98 -14.99
N TRP A 710 10.65 -26.71 -15.37
CA TRP A 710 9.65 -25.84 -14.74
C TRP A 710 8.53 -25.42 -15.69
N LEU A 711 8.74 -25.45 -17.01
CA LEU A 711 7.67 -25.17 -17.99
C LEU A 711 6.37 -25.97 -17.74
N PRO A 712 6.40 -27.23 -17.26
CA PRO A 712 5.19 -27.95 -16.87
C PRO A 712 4.35 -27.26 -15.79
N LYS A 713 4.93 -26.38 -14.96
CA LYS A 713 4.16 -25.58 -13.99
C LYS A 713 3.16 -24.62 -14.66
N LEU A 714 3.31 -24.36 -15.96
CA LEU A 714 2.38 -23.57 -16.77
C LEU A 714 1.34 -24.42 -17.52
N SER A 715 1.28 -25.74 -17.31
CA SER A 715 0.36 -26.63 -18.03
C SER A 715 -1.10 -26.17 -17.94
N PHE A 716 -1.51 -25.67 -16.76
CA PHE A 716 -2.86 -25.20 -16.50
C PHE A 716 -3.32 -24.06 -17.44
N LEU A 717 -2.40 -23.35 -18.11
CA LEU A 717 -2.75 -22.34 -19.12
C LEU A 717 -3.25 -22.97 -20.43
N TYR A 718 -2.80 -24.19 -20.73
CA TYR A 718 -2.94 -24.88 -22.01
C TYR A 718 -3.78 -26.16 -21.92
N GLU A 719 -4.18 -26.55 -20.71
CA GLU A 719 -5.22 -27.57 -20.50
C GLU A 719 -6.55 -27.06 -21.08
N LEU A 720 -7.08 -27.82 -22.05
CA LEU A 720 -8.31 -27.51 -22.81
C LEU A 720 -9.56 -27.91 -22.04
#